data_AF-A0AA92NQJ8-F1
#
_entry.id   AF-A0AA92NQJ8-F1
#
_cell.length_a   1.000
_cell.length_b   1.000
_cell.length_c   1.000
_cell.angle_alpha   90.00
_cell.angle_beta   90.00
_cell.angle_gamma   90.00
#
_symmetry.space_group_name_H-M   'P 1'
#
loop_
_entity.id
_entity.type
_entity.pdbx_description
1 polymer ?
#
loop_
_entity_poly.entity_id
_entity_poly.type
_entity_poly.pdbx_seq_one_letter_code
_entity_poly.pdbx_strand_id
1 'polypeptide(L)'
;MNHLFAFRRVGTWFFVLALLLQVAASPALAKEEAASSSPLALSIEKFLADLKNDENSKGMYAGIAVYDLTDKKYVYKHNAERNFIPASNMKLFTTIAGLDKLGPDYQWKTEVFVSGKVNNGGILQGDLILKGYGDPSLTSEDLQQMAKAINDLGIKRINGNLLLDDSYFDETRLGTSWMWDDEPYGYSAQVSGLAVNKNFTTLTATPGKTVNDAPVLTMNPATTYITVTNQLKTTAGKESNVLVERPRGKNEIIVSGTIGMQAAPYDEDVTMEDPALYVGDLWKDQLQKQGIAIHPKTEVKKTVLQSGVPLYTHLSKPLGEITVELNKESDNFYAEMLLKTLGVTQKSEGSFEAGSEAVADVMKRAGIESGFRQVDGSGLSRFNMITPEQMIETLVFLQEQEYRTELEKSLPIAGVDGTLKNRMKGTSAEKNLFAKTGSLSGVNTMSGYVTAKNGHKLAFSILINGIYKSKYARELQDRIGILLTTYPDVVAPEGFSPPEKKTYPLSSLIDPILDTPEAAGVTAGIMVKSLDSTDDPVLYERDADTLLTPASNLKLLTTATALNQLGSDYVFKTEVFGDAPILSTGVQQGNLYVKGYGDPTLHTENALQVQEGVSIEKIAGWLKQQGITRINGNLVMDDSYFDQQRLGLGWAWDDESYYYNPTIGALAMNRGTVMIEFKPANDAGERVEINVLPKTAYVQVINEAKTVQKGEENTFAILRDRGTNTIRLSGNLPLDHEGDYERVPVEEPAKYVGTVLKETLEQQGIAFAPKSEVLIQPVPPSAVKWTQFESLPLKEIVQYLNKRSDNYYAEMLLKSLGAAKKGKGSAAAGAEVVMETVSSLGGNTTFDMMDGSGLTRYNLISARQIASVLEGMTKESTFTTFDESLPIAGMDGTLKNRLKDTPAANNLHAKTGSMTGVNTLSGYFTAKSGEKLIVSIMFNGYVEDEELFTQMQDQIITILASYE
;
A
#
# COMPACT_ATOMS: atom_id res chain seq x y z
N MET A 1 -35.58 59.58 37.12
CA MET A 1 -34.36 58.99 37.71
C MET A 1 -34.66 57.55 38.08
N ASN A 2 -34.27 56.56 37.25
CA ASN A 2 -34.17 55.12 37.63
C ASN A 2 -33.67 54.17 36.53
N HIS A 3 -33.28 54.64 35.34
CA HIS A 3 -32.76 53.76 34.26
C HIS A 3 -31.24 53.79 34.05
N LEU A 4 -30.47 54.59 34.79
CA LEU A 4 -29.01 54.68 34.63
C LEU A 4 -28.17 53.73 35.52
N PHE A 5 -28.79 52.98 36.44
CA PHE A 5 -28.05 52.13 37.39
C PHE A 5 -27.96 50.65 37.00
N ALA A 6 -28.73 50.17 36.02
CA ALA A 6 -28.73 48.75 35.63
C ALA A 6 -27.62 48.40 34.62
N PHE A 7 -27.30 49.29 33.67
CA PHE A 7 -26.29 49.03 32.63
C PHE A 7 -24.84 49.01 33.13
N ARG A 8 -24.56 49.65 34.27
CA ARG A 8 -23.21 49.63 34.85
C ARG A 8 -22.87 48.32 35.55
N ARG A 9 -23.85 47.53 36.02
CA ARG A 9 -23.57 46.26 36.72
C ARG A 9 -23.30 45.09 35.77
N VAL A 10 -23.99 44.99 34.64
CA VAL A 10 -23.79 43.87 33.68
C VAL A 10 -22.42 43.93 33.00
N GLY A 11 -21.95 45.13 32.63
CA GLY A 11 -20.61 45.31 32.06
C GLY A 11 -19.47 44.99 33.04
N THR A 12 -19.66 45.23 34.34
CA THR A 12 -18.66 44.87 35.36
C THR A 12 -18.57 43.35 35.57
N TRP A 13 -19.70 42.63 35.51
CA TRP A 13 -19.70 41.16 35.60
C TRP A 13 -19.07 40.49 34.38
N PHE A 14 -19.26 41.03 33.16
CA PHE A 14 -18.55 40.55 31.97
C PHE A 14 -17.04 40.81 32.02
N PHE A 15 -16.61 41.99 32.50
CA PHE A 15 -15.19 42.29 32.68
C PHE A 15 -14.55 41.43 33.77
N VAL A 16 -15.25 41.16 34.87
CA VAL A 16 -14.77 40.28 35.96
C VAL A 16 -14.74 38.82 35.51
N LEU A 17 -15.69 38.36 34.70
CA LEU A 17 -15.68 37.00 34.13
C LEU A 17 -14.56 36.84 33.09
N ALA A 18 -14.31 37.85 32.25
CA ALA A 18 -13.18 37.86 31.31
C ALA A 18 -11.82 37.91 32.04
N LEU A 19 -11.70 38.69 33.12
CA LEU A 19 -10.51 38.68 33.97
C LEU A 19 -10.34 37.34 34.70
N LEU A 20 -11.43 36.73 35.20
CA LEU A 20 -11.37 35.42 35.85
C LEU A 20 -11.01 34.30 34.87
N LEU A 21 -11.46 34.38 33.62
CA LEU A 21 -11.06 33.46 32.54
C LEU A 21 -9.58 33.68 32.13
N GLN A 22 -9.10 34.93 32.07
CA GLN A 22 -7.68 35.22 31.85
C GLN A 22 -6.79 34.76 33.03
N VAL A 23 -7.26 34.92 34.27
CA VAL A 23 -6.54 34.47 35.48
C VAL A 23 -6.62 32.95 35.67
N ALA A 24 -7.64 32.27 35.13
CA ALA A 24 -7.74 30.82 35.11
C ALA A 24 -6.94 30.17 33.95
N ALA A 25 -6.73 30.88 32.84
CA ALA A 25 -5.88 30.43 31.73
C ALA A 25 -4.37 30.67 31.99
N SER A 26 -4.02 31.69 32.77
CA SER A 26 -2.62 32.04 33.10
C SER A 26 -1.80 30.91 33.76
N PRO A 27 -2.33 30.09 34.69
CA PRO A 27 -1.61 28.98 35.30
C PRO A 27 -1.43 27.78 34.36
N ALA A 28 -2.34 27.60 33.39
CA ALA A 28 -2.25 26.55 32.39
C ALA A 28 -1.18 26.89 31.34
N LEU A 29 -1.21 28.12 30.81
CA LEU A 29 -0.18 28.67 29.91
C LEU A 29 1.21 28.68 30.57
N ALA A 30 1.33 29.12 31.82
CA ALA A 30 2.60 29.13 32.56
C ALA A 30 3.14 27.71 32.87
N LYS A 31 2.27 26.70 33.00
CA LYS A 31 2.68 25.29 33.17
C LYS A 31 3.20 24.68 31.85
N GLU A 32 2.60 25.06 30.73
CA GLU A 32 2.99 24.61 29.40
C GLU A 32 4.33 25.23 28.97
N GLU A 33 4.54 26.52 29.26
CA GLU A 33 5.83 27.23 29.13
C GLU A 33 6.93 26.66 30.04
N ALA A 34 6.58 26.19 31.25
CA ALA A 34 7.53 25.55 32.16
C ALA A 34 7.92 24.12 31.72
N ALA A 35 7.04 23.41 31.01
CA ALA A 35 7.33 22.08 30.47
C ALA A 35 8.23 22.16 29.21
N SER A 36 8.00 23.15 28.34
CA SER A 36 8.78 23.39 27.11
C SER A 36 10.21 23.90 27.37
N SER A 37 10.50 24.36 28.59
CA SER A 37 11.82 24.87 29.02
C SER A 37 12.60 23.90 29.93
N SER A 38 12.08 22.70 30.20
CA SER A 38 12.79 21.69 31.00
C SER A 38 14.08 21.22 30.29
N PRO A 39 15.13 20.81 31.02
CA PRO A 39 16.35 20.28 30.41
C PRO A 39 16.10 19.10 29.47
N LEU A 40 15.16 18.21 29.82
CA LEU A 40 14.72 17.11 28.95
C LEU A 40 14.13 17.62 27.64
N ALA A 41 13.17 18.56 27.71
CA ALA A 41 12.55 19.13 26.53
C ALA A 41 13.59 19.81 25.63
N LEU A 42 14.48 20.63 26.19
CA LEU A 42 15.53 21.32 25.44
C LEU A 42 16.50 20.34 24.74
N SER A 43 16.87 19.23 25.40
CA SER A 43 17.71 18.19 24.78
C SER A 43 17.01 17.50 23.60
N ILE A 44 15.72 17.15 23.74
CA ILE A 44 14.97 16.50 22.65
C ILE A 44 14.75 17.48 21.49
N GLU A 45 14.33 18.71 21.77
CA GLU A 45 14.16 19.75 20.74
C GLU A 45 15.47 20.07 20.01
N LYS A 46 16.62 20.01 20.70
CA LYS A 46 17.93 20.12 20.04
C LYS A 46 18.16 19.00 19.04
N PHE A 47 17.81 17.76 19.39
CA PHE A 47 17.97 16.61 18.49
C PHE A 47 17.09 16.76 17.25
N LEU A 48 15.85 17.23 17.42
CA LEU A 48 14.92 17.50 16.32
C LEU A 48 15.40 18.65 15.43
N ALA A 49 15.89 19.74 16.03
CA ALA A 49 16.45 20.87 15.29
C ALA A 49 17.68 20.47 14.46
N ASP A 50 18.56 19.62 15.00
CA ASP A 50 19.73 19.12 14.27
C ASP A 50 19.32 18.30 13.04
N LEU A 51 18.26 17.49 13.14
CA LEU A 51 17.74 16.71 12.01
C LEU A 51 17.10 17.59 10.94
N LYS A 52 16.43 18.69 11.33
CA LYS A 52 15.88 19.68 10.39
C LYS A 52 16.96 20.41 9.58
N ASN A 53 18.21 20.46 10.08
CA ASN A 53 19.34 21.12 9.42
C ASN A 53 20.18 20.18 8.53
N ASP A 54 19.97 18.85 8.57
CA ASP A 54 20.64 17.89 7.69
C ASP A 54 19.73 17.51 6.51
N GLU A 55 20.26 17.68 5.30
CA GLU A 55 19.55 17.45 4.04
C GLU A 55 18.95 16.04 3.87
N ASN A 56 19.54 15.03 4.52
CA ASN A 56 19.07 13.65 4.48
C ASN A 56 18.01 13.33 5.54
N SER A 57 17.77 14.24 6.48
CA SER A 57 16.78 14.06 7.55
C SER A 57 15.74 15.16 7.66
N LYS A 58 15.93 16.32 7.02
CA LYS A 58 15.02 17.47 7.17
C LYS A 58 13.55 17.19 6.83
N GLY A 59 13.32 16.16 6.01
CA GLY A 59 12.00 15.69 5.62
C GLY A 59 11.26 14.84 6.64
N MET A 60 11.95 14.32 7.66
CA MET A 60 11.31 13.51 8.68
C MET A 60 10.55 14.36 9.68
N TYR A 61 9.46 13.81 10.20
CA TYR A 61 8.69 14.41 11.27
C TYR A 61 8.43 13.36 12.36
N ALA A 62 8.44 13.83 13.60
CA ALA A 62 8.32 12.97 14.77
C ALA A 62 7.11 13.38 15.61
N GLY A 63 6.46 12.38 16.19
CA GLY A 63 5.52 12.49 17.29
C GLY A 63 6.13 11.81 18.51
N ILE A 64 6.24 12.53 19.62
CA ILE A 64 6.90 12.06 20.84
C ILE A 64 6.03 12.39 22.03
N ALA A 65 5.78 11.39 22.87
CA ALA A 65 5.15 11.59 24.16
C ALA A 65 5.90 10.79 25.23
N VAL A 66 6.10 11.40 26.40
CA VAL A 66 6.75 10.77 27.55
C VAL A 66 5.92 11.06 28.80
N TYR A 67 5.56 9.99 29.50
CA TYR A 67 4.69 10.03 30.66
C TYR A 67 5.36 9.35 31.85
N ASP A 68 5.41 10.05 32.98
CA ASP A 68 5.89 9.49 34.24
C ASP A 68 4.75 8.73 34.91
N LEU A 69 4.86 7.39 34.95
CA LEU A 69 3.85 6.52 35.55
C LEU A 69 3.80 6.63 37.08
N THR A 70 4.89 7.06 37.71
CA THR A 70 4.98 7.25 39.16
C THR A 70 4.26 8.54 39.55
N ASP A 71 4.59 9.64 38.89
CA ASP A 71 4.00 10.96 39.16
C ASP A 71 2.65 11.21 38.47
N LYS A 72 2.25 10.31 37.55
CA LYS A 72 1.03 10.38 36.73
C LYS A 72 0.89 11.69 35.96
N LYS A 73 1.96 12.09 35.26
CA LYS A 73 1.99 13.32 34.45
C LYS A 73 2.86 13.16 33.20
N TYR A 74 2.51 13.88 32.13
CA TYR A 74 3.41 14.06 30.99
C TYR A 74 4.63 14.85 31.42
N VAL A 75 5.80 14.39 31.02
CA VAL A 75 7.08 15.10 31.20
C VAL A 75 7.60 15.70 29.90
N TYR A 76 7.09 15.24 28.75
CA TYR A 76 7.35 15.83 27.43
C TYR A 76 6.26 15.45 26.43
N LYS A 77 5.87 16.39 25.56
CA LYS A 77 5.02 16.17 24.40
C LYS A 77 5.58 16.95 23.20
N HIS A 78 5.57 16.34 22.02
CA HIS A 78 5.89 16.96 20.75
C HIS A 78 5.03 16.32 19.67
N ASN A 79 4.15 17.09 19.00
CA ASN A 79 3.17 16.56 18.05
C ASN A 79 2.40 15.33 18.59
N ALA A 80 2.08 15.33 19.89
CA ALA A 80 1.55 14.15 20.57
C ALA A 80 0.12 13.76 20.14
N GLU A 81 -0.61 14.71 19.54
CA GLU A 81 -1.98 14.54 19.05
C GLU A 81 -2.06 14.30 17.53
N ARG A 82 -0.91 14.37 16.81
CA ARG A 82 -0.88 14.08 15.37
C ARG A 82 -0.92 12.57 15.11
N ASN A 83 -1.55 12.16 14.02
CA ASN A 83 -1.57 10.77 13.59
C ASN A 83 -0.29 10.38 12.83
N PHE A 84 0.18 9.17 13.11
CA PHE A 84 1.31 8.54 12.47
C PHE A 84 0.95 7.12 12.04
N ILE A 85 1.65 6.64 11.02
CA ILE A 85 1.65 5.24 10.65
C ILE A 85 2.47 4.50 11.72
N PRO A 86 1.88 3.57 12.51
CA PRO A 86 2.57 2.98 13.65
C PRO A 86 3.62 1.95 13.29
N ALA A 87 3.57 1.37 12.08
CA ALA A 87 4.23 0.11 11.78
C ALA A 87 3.94 -0.93 12.89
N SER A 88 4.91 -1.79 13.23
CA SER A 88 4.73 -2.85 14.23
C SER A 88 4.45 -2.41 15.68
N ASN A 89 4.34 -1.12 15.98
CA ASN A 89 3.75 -0.68 17.24
C ASN A 89 2.24 -0.97 17.31
N MET A 90 1.56 -1.18 16.17
CA MET A 90 0.16 -1.64 16.15
C MET A 90 -0.06 -2.98 16.88
N LYS A 91 0.97 -3.85 16.89
CA LYS A 91 0.93 -5.13 17.61
C LYS A 91 0.67 -4.97 19.11
N LEU A 92 1.02 -3.82 19.71
CA LEU A 92 0.69 -3.55 21.11
C LEU A 92 -0.83 -3.51 21.32
N PHE A 93 -1.58 -2.89 20.40
CA PHE A 93 -3.04 -2.83 20.47
C PHE A 93 -3.63 -4.23 20.34
N THR A 94 -3.19 -4.99 19.33
CA THR A 94 -3.63 -6.37 19.08
C THR A 94 -3.30 -7.32 20.23
N THR A 95 -2.09 -7.26 20.79
CA THR A 95 -1.67 -8.14 21.88
C THR A 95 -2.32 -7.78 23.22
N ILE A 96 -2.50 -6.49 23.51
CA ILE A 96 -3.27 -6.04 24.68
C ILE A 96 -4.70 -6.55 24.60
N ALA A 97 -5.36 -6.39 23.46
CA ALA A 97 -6.72 -6.89 23.26
C ALA A 97 -6.79 -8.42 23.33
N GLY A 98 -5.81 -9.13 22.75
CA GLY A 98 -5.67 -10.57 22.84
C GLY A 98 -5.64 -11.06 24.29
N LEU A 99 -4.70 -10.52 25.08
CA LEU A 99 -4.54 -10.88 26.49
C LEU A 99 -5.76 -10.50 27.33
N ASP A 100 -6.39 -9.36 27.05
CA ASP A 100 -7.60 -8.89 27.74
C ASP A 100 -8.81 -9.82 27.52
N LYS A 101 -9.05 -10.20 26.26
CA LYS A 101 -10.27 -10.92 25.88
C LYS A 101 -10.15 -12.43 26.00
N LEU A 102 -8.96 -12.97 25.78
CA LEU A 102 -8.74 -14.42 25.74
C LEU A 102 -8.00 -14.93 26.99
N GLY A 103 -7.23 -14.06 27.65
CA GLY A 103 -6.35 -14.45 28.76
C GLY A 103 -5.05 -15.13 28.29
N PRO A 104 -3.99 -15.12 29.12
CA PRO A 104 -2.69 -15.66 28.72
C PRO A 104 -2.66 -17.18 28.54
N ASP A 105 -3.61 -17.90 29.12
CA ASP A 105 -3.72 -19.36 29.04
C ASP A 105 -4.53 -19.84 27.83
N TYR A 106 -5.03 -18.92 26.98
CA TYR A 106 -5.76 -19.30 25.77
C TYR A 106 -4.88 -20.14 24.85
N GLN A 107 -5.43 -21.27 24.38
CA GLN A 107 -4.79 -22.15 23.40
C GLN A 107 -5.73 -22.33 22.21
N TRP A 108 -5.15 -22.20 21.02
CA TRP A 108 -5.82 -22.59 19.79
C TRP A 108 -5.84 -24.10 19.67
N LYS A 109 -6.79 -24.59 18.87
CA LYS A 109 -6.92 -26.02 18.61
C LYS A 109 -6.83 -26.31 17.12
N THR A 110 -6.25 -27.47 16.82
CA THR A 110 -6.29 -28.08 15.50
C THR A 110 -6.83 -29.50 15.65
N GLU A 111 -7.92 -29.82 14.97
CA GLU A 111 -8.69 -31.04 15.21
C GLU A 111 -8.70 -31.95 14.00
N VAL A 112 -8.63 -33.26 14.24
CA VAL A 112 -8.76 -34.29 13.22
C VAL A 112 -10.10 -34.99 13.38
N PHE A 113 -10.90 -35.05 12.33
CA PHE A 113 -12.16 -35.78 12.26
C PHE A 113 -12.08 -36.89 11.21
N VAL A 114 -13.02 -37.83 11.28
CA VAL A 114 -13.17 -38.88 10.26
C VAL A 114 -14.62 -38.94 9.78
N SER A 115 -14.82 -39.14 8.47
CA SER A 115 -16.09 -39.61 7.94
C SER A 115 -16.03 -41.14 7.82
N GLY A 116 -17.09 -41.84 8.21
CA GLY A 116 -17.16 -43.30 8.11
C GLY A 116 -16.56 -44.08 9.29
N LYS A 117 -16.13 -45.33 9.02
CA LYS A 117 -15.73 -46.29 10.06
C LYS A 117 -14.34 -46.87 9.78
N VAL A 118 -13.58 -47.11 10.85
CA VAL A 118 -12.34 -47.87 10.82
C VAL A 118 -12.67 -49.35 11.00
N ASN A 119 -12.22 -50.20 10.07
CA ASN A 119 -12.42 -51.65 10.19
C ASN A 119 -11.33 -52.32 11.05
N ASN A 120 -11.49 -53.61 11.36
CA ASN A 120 -10.53 -54.37 12.18
C ASN A 120 -9.10 -54.46 11.58
N GLY A 121 -8.93 -54.16 10.30
CA GLY A 121 -7.63 -54.08 9.64
C GLY A 121 -6.99 -52.69 9.69
N GLY A 122 -7.58 -51.73 10.42
CA GLY A 122 -7.09 -50.36 10.52
C GLY A 122 -7.37 -49.50 9.27
N ILE A 123 -8.32 -49.91 8.42
CA ILE A 123 -8.68 -49.17 7.21
C ILE A 123 -9.86 -48.26 7.52
N LEU A 124 -9.66 -46.94 7.40
CA LEU A 124 -10.72 -45.95 7.40
C LEU A 124 -11.45 -45.98 6.05
N GLN A 125 -12.74 -46.34 6.06
CA GLN A 125 -13.62 -46.27 4.90
C GLN A 125 -14.38 -44.93 4.94
N GLY A 126 -13.72 -43.89 4.46
CA GLY A 126 -14.18 -42.51 4.42
C GLY A 126 -13.02 -41.53 4.54
N ASP A 127 -13.35 -40.26 4.71
CA ASP A 127 -12.44 -39.13 4.64
C ASP A 127 -11.78 -38.85 5.99
N LEU A 128 -10.56 -38.32 5.96
CA LEU A 128 -9.89 -37.73 7.12
C LEU A 128 -9.95 -36.22 6.96
N ILE A 129 -10.50 -35.51 7.95
CA ILE A 129 -10.73 -34.07 7.90
C ILE A 129 -9.81 -33.40 8.91
N LEU A 130 -9.00 -32.45 8.48
CA LEU A 130 -8.18 -31.60 9.34
C LEU A 130 -8.82 -30.21 9.41
N LYS A 131 -9.19 -29.78 10.62
CA LYS A 131 -9.82 -28.48 10.86
C LYS A 131 -8.91 -27.59 11.68
N GLY A 132 -8.61 -26.41 11.15
CA GLY A 132 -7.89 -25.37 11.86
C GLY A 132 -8.84 -24.37 12.51
N TYR A 133 -8.48 -23.89 13.69
CA TYR A 133 -9.19 -22.82 14.39
C TYR A 133 -8.31 -21.59 14.62
N GLY A 134 -7.37 -21.33 13.70
CA GLY A 134 -6.52 -20.15 13.71
C GLY A 134 -5.24 -20.26 14.55
N ASP A 135 -4.73 -21.47 14.79
CA ASP A 135 -3.45 -21.67 15.49
C ASP A 135 -2.28 -21.06 14.70
N PRO A 136 -1.61 -19.99 15.18
CA PRO A 136 -0.50 -19.38 14.47
C PRO A 136 0.81 -20.18 14.61
N SER A 137 0.86 -21.10 15.57
CA SER A 137 2.09 -21.74 16.04
C SER A 137 2.31 -23.18 15.57
N LEU A 138 1.34 -23.73 14.82
CA LEU A 138 1.40 -25.10 14.34
C LEU A 138 2.64 -25.33 13.44
N THR A 139 3.43 -26.36 13.75
CA THR A 139 4.65 -26.70 13.01
C THR A 139 4.52 -28.00 12.21
N SER A 140 5.46 -28.26 11.30
CA SER A 140 5.61 -29.57 10.64
C SER A 140 5.79 -30.71 11.64
N GLU A 141 6.48 -30.46 12.75
CA GLU A 141 6.70 -31.41 13.83
C GLU A 141 5.39 -31.71 14.58
N ASP A 142 4.51 -30.72 14.75
CA ASP A 142 3.17 -30.94 15.33
C ASP A 142 2.31 -31.80 14.40
N LEU A 143 2.34 -31.53 13.09
CA LEU A 143 1.69 -32.40 12.10
C LEU A 143 2.26 -33.83 12.17
N GLN A 144 3.58 -34.00 12.30
CA GLN A 144 4.17 -35.32 12.47
C GLN A 144 3.62 -36.04 13.72
N GLN A 145 3.50 -35.34 14.85
CA GLN A 145 2.96 -35.89 16.09
C GLN A 145 1.47 -36.23 15.97
N MET A 146 0.68 -35.38 15.31
CA MET A 146 -0.73 -35.65 15.02
C MET A 146 -0.87 -36.91 14.15
N ALA A 147 -0.09 -37.03 13.06
CA ALA A 147 -0.11 -38.20 12.19
C ALA A 147 0.27 -39.48 12.95
N LYS A 148 1.25 -39.39 13.86
CA LYS A 148 1.61 -40.47 14.76
C LYS A 148 0.45 -40.86 15.68
N ALA A 149 -0.24 -39.90 16.29
CA ALA A 149 -1.39 -40.17 17.14
C ALA A 149 -2.53 -40.88 16.37
N ILE A 150 -2.80 -40.47 15.13
CA ILE A 150 -3.77 -41.15 14.25
C ILE A 150 -3.35 -42.60 13.97
N ASN A 151 -2.07 -42.83 13.71
CA ASN A 151 -1.53 -44.18 13.50
C ASN A 151 -1.63 -45.05 14.77
N ASP A 152 -1.39 -44.46 15.95
CA ASP A 152 -1.47 -45.12 17.25
C ASP A 152 -2.92 -45.47 17.63
N LEU A 153 -3.92 -44.70 17.16
CA LEU A 153 -5.35 -45.02 17.25
C LEU A 153 -5.78 -46.19 16.34
N GLY A 154 -4.85 -46.79 15.60
CA GLY A 154 -5.07 -47.99 14.80
C GLY A 154 -5.45 -47.73 13.34
N ILE A 155 -5.49 -46.47 12.90
CA ILE A 155 -5.70 -46.15 11.47
C ILE A 155 -4.38 -46.37 10.73
N LYS A 156 -4.33 -47.40 9.90
CA LYS A 156 -3.17 -47.79 9.07
C LYS A 156 -3.36 -47.47 7.60
N ARG A 157 -4.59 -47.23 7.16
CA ARG A 157 -4.91 -46.87 5.77
C ARG A 157 -6.14 -45.97 5.69
N ILE A 158 -6.11 -45.01 4.76
CA ILE A 158 -7.24 -44.12 4.44
C ILE A 158 -7.77 -44.45 3.04
N ASN A 159 -9.04 -44.85 2.94
CA ASN A 159 -9.78 -45.08 1.69
C ASN A 159 -10.85 -43.99 1.49
N GLY A 160 -10.41 -42.73 1.49
CA GLY A 160 -11.24 -41.56 1.21
C GLY A 160 -10.34 -40.36 0.93
N ASN A 161 -10.90 -39.16 0.98
CA ASN A 161 -10.17 -37.92 0.75
C ASN A 161 -9.50 -37.39 2.01
N LEU A 162 -8.50 -36.53 1.83
CA LEU A 162 -8.01 -35.64 2.88
C LEU A 162 -8.71 -34.30 2.70
N LEU A 163 -9.56 -33.96 3.66
CA LEU A 163 -10.36 -32.75 3.61
C LEU A 163 -9.82 -31.72 4.59
N LEU A 164 -9.83 -30.45 4.18
CA LEU A 164 -9.23 -29.35 4.92
C LEU A 164 -10.30 -28.31 5.23
N ASP A 165 -10.52 -28.02 6.51
CA ASP A 165 -11.46 -27.00 6.95
C ASP A 165 -10.70 -25.83 7.57
N ASP A 166 -10.64 -24.73 6.82
CA ASP A 166 -10.09 -23.45 7.26
C ASP A 166 -11.18 -22.38 7.46
N SER A 167 -12.46 -22.78 7.46
CA SER A 167 -13.64 -21.88 7.50
C SER A 167 -13.83 -21.15 8.84
N TYR A 168 -12.87 -21.27 9.77
CA TYR A 168 -12.87 -20.50 11.00
C TYR A 168 -12.62 -19.00 10.73
N PHE A 169 -11.87 -18.68 9.67
CA PHE A 169 -11.69 -17.32 9.16
C PHE A 169 -12.41 -17.14 7.82
N ASP A 170 -12.62 -15.88 7.44
CA ASP A 170 -13.13 -15.52 6.11
C ASP A 170 -12.13 -15.85 4.99
N GLU A 171 -12.52 -15.59 3.74
CA GLU A 171 -11.67 -15.88 2.57
C GLU A 171 -10.69 -14.74 2.24
N THR A 172 -10.73 -13.62 2.97
CA THR A 172 -9.81 -12.48 2.80
C THR A 172 -8.45 -12.78 3.43
N ARG A 173 -7.49 -13.30 2.67
CA ARG A 173 -6.23 -13.82 3.25
C ARG A 173 -5.08 -12.82 3.39
N LEU A 174 -5.21 -11.63 2.82
CA LEU A 174 -4.22 -10.55 2.90
C LEU A 174 -4.87 -9.35 3.58
N GLY A 175 -4.11 -8.59 4.37
CA GLY A 175 -4.63 -7.41 5.04
C GLY A 175 -4.91 -6.26 4.06
N THR A 176 -5.88 -5.40 4.40
CA THR A 176 -6.26 -4.23 3.58
C THR A 176 -5.05 -3.32 3.32
N SER A 177 -4.87 -2.89 2.07
CA SER A 177 -3.75 -2.03 1.62
C SER A 177 -2.35 -2.63 1.83
N TRP A 178 -2.22 -3.94 1.97
CA TRP A 178 -0.89 -4.58 1.88
C TRP A 178 -0.33 -4.45 0.47
N MET A 179 1.00 -4.37 0.38
CA MET A 179 1.67 -4.15 -0.91
C MET A 179 1.78 -5.47 -1.67
N TRP A 180 1.36 -5.49 -2.93
CA TRP A 180 1.38 -6.73 -3.72
C TRP A 180 2.81 -7.28 -3.89
N ASP A 181 3.82 -6.41 -3.94
CA ASP A 181 5.23 -6.74 -4.12
C ASP A 181 5.89 -7.28 -2.85
N ASP A 182 5.22 -7.21 -1.70
CA ASP A 182 5.65 -7.85 -0.45
C ASP A 182 5.16 -9.31 -0.36
N GLU A 183 4.16 -9.69 -1.14
CA GLU A 183 3.53 -11.00 -1.09
C GLU A 183 4.48 -12.20 -1.21
N PRO A 184 5.55 -12.19 -2.05
CA PRO A 184 6.46 -13.33 -2.14
C PRO A 184 7.14 -13.71 -0.82
N TYR A 185 7.22 -12.78 0.15
CA TYR A 185 8.03 -12.89 1.35
C TYR A 185 7.21 -13.31 2.58
N GLY A 186 7.82 -14.12 3.46
CA GLY A 186 7.15 -14.73 4.63
C GLY A 186 6.52 -13.75 5.62
N TYR A 187 7.02 -12.51 5.68
CA TYR A 187 6.43 -11.48 6.55
C TYR A 187 5.07 -10.96 6.04
N SER A 188 4.68 -11.29 4.81
CA SER A 188 3.40 -10.95 4.16
C SER A 188 2.60 -12.22 3.78
N ALA A 189 2.86 -13.34 4.48
CA ALA A 189 2.18 -14.60 4.22
C ALA A 189 0.65 -14.50 4.39
N GLN A 190 -0.08 -15.17 3.50
CA GLN A 190 -1.54 -15.26 3.57
C GLN A 190 -2.00 -15.91 4.88
N VAL A 191 -3.03 -15.35 5.52
CA VAL A 191 -3.66 -15.92 6.71
C VAL A 191 -4.81 -16.85 6.35
N SER A 192 -5.00 -17.91 7.15
CA SER A 192 -6.07 -18.89 6.98
C SER A 192 -6.37 -19.54 8.32
N GLY A 193 -7.61 -20.01 8.54
CA GLY A 193 -7.97 -20.73 9.76
C GLY A 193 -7.15 -22.00 9.98
N LEU A 194 -6.56 -22.57 8.91
CA LEU A 194 -5.63 -23.70 8.97
C LEU A 194 -4.28 -23.29 8.38
N ALA A 195 -3.26 -23.24 9.24
CA ALA A 195 -1.93 -22.77 8.90
C ALA A 195 -0.84 -23.68 9.49
N VAL A 196 0.33 -23.73 8.86
CA VAL A 196 1.50 -24.45 9.38
C VAL A 196 2.78 -23.71 9.00
N ASN A 197 3.76 -23.64 9.91
CA ASN A 197 5.02 -22.92 9.71
C ASN A 197 4.81 -21.50 9.17
N LYS A 198 3.83 -20.78 9.74
CA LYS A 198 3.51 -19.40 9.36
C LYS A 198 3.14 -19.23 7.87
N ASN A 199 2.71 -20.30 7.20
CA ASN A 199 2.34 -20.33 5.79
C ASN A 199 3.47 -19.91 4.84
N PHE A 200 4.70 -20.30 5.16
CA PHE A 200 5.82 -20.21 4.21
C PHE A 200 6.65 -21.51 4.20
N THR A 201 7.54 -21.60 3.22
CA THR A 201 8.69 -22.51 3.24
C THR A 201 9.96 -21.70 3.04
N THR A 202 11.05 -22.09 3.71
CA THR A 202 12.34 -21.45 3.47
C THR A 202 12.97 -22.04 2.22
N LEU A 203 13.24 -21.18 1.24
CA LEU A 203 13.97 -21.47 0.01
C LEU A 203 15.44 -21.15 0.20
N THR A 204 16.29 -22.16 0.10
CA THR A 204 17.76 -22.02 0.18
C THR A 204 18.37 -22.13 -1.21
N ALA A 205 19.08 -21.08 -1.65
CA ALA A 205 19.91 -21.07 -2.84
C ALA A 205 21.38 -21.25 -2.47
N THR A 206 21.95 -22.40 -2.84
CA THR A 206 23.38 -22.70 -2.63
C THR A 206 24.16 -22.45 -3.93
N PRO A 207 25.26 -21.68 -3.91
CA PRO A 207 26.05 -21.42 -5.12
C PRO A 207 26.49 -22.71 -5.84
N GLY A 208 26.55 -22.64 -7.17
CA GLY A 208 27.08 -23.71 -8.00
C GLY A 208 28.59 -23.91 -7.81
N LYS A 209 29.11 -25.03 -8.33
CA LYS A 209 30.53 -25.40 -8.13
C LYS A 209 31.49 -24.58 -8.97
N THR A 210 31.05 -24.06 -10.11
CA THR A 210 31.82 -23.25 -11.03
C THR A 210 31.03 -22.02 -11.51
N VAL A 211 31.72 -21.02 -12.04
CA VAL A 211 31.09 -19.81 -12.59
C VAL A 211 30.20 -20.18 -13.78
N ASN A 212 29.00 -19.59 -13.80
CA ASN A 212 27.87 -19.89 -14.69
C ASN A 212 27.10 -21.18 -14.40
N ASP A 213 27.48 -21.99 -13.41
CA ASP A 213 26.62 -23.08 -12.95
C ASP A 213 25.32 -22.52 -12.36
N ALA A 214 24.21 -23.21 -12.58
CA ALA A 214 22.96 -22.93 -11.89
C ALA A 214 23.12 -23.27 -10.39
N PRO A 215 22.73 -22.38 -9.46
CA PRO A 215 22.68 -22.68 -8.03
C PRO A 215 21.75 -23.86 -7.72
N VAL A 216 21.98 -24.56 -6.62
CA VAL A 216 21.07 -25.60 -6.14
C VAL A 216 20.02 -24.94 -5.26
N LEU A 217 18.74 -25.17 -5.58
CA LEU A 217 17.60 -24.68 -4.80
C LEU A 217 16.99 -25.82 -3.98
N THR A 218 16.71 -25.58 -2.71
CA THR A 218 16.00 -26.52 -1.82
C THR A 218 14.94 -25.79 -1.01
N MET A 219 13.86 -26.48 -0.65
CA MET A 219 12.79 -25.94 0.22
C MET A 219 12.72 -26.72 1.53
N ASN A 220 12.51 -26.02 2.63
CA ASN A 220 12.22 -26.59 3.94
C ASN A 220 11.05 -25.88 4.63
N PRO A 221 9.92 -26.58 4.91
CA PRO A 221 9.66 -27.97 4.58
C PRO A 221 9.55 -28.21 3.06
N ALA A 222 9.96 -29.39 2.60
CA ALA A 222 9.77 -29.77 1.21
C ALA A 222 8.27 -29.95 0.92
N THR A 223 7.80 -29.39 -0.19
CA THR A 223 6.40 -29.44 -0.63
C THR A 223 6.31 -29.63 -2.13
N THR A 224 5.21 -30.24 -2.60
CA THR A 224 4.85 -30.31 -4.03
C THR A 224 3.83 -29.26 -4.44
N TYR A 225 3.32 -28.47 -3.48
CA TYR A 225 2.31 -27.45 -3.70
C TYR A 225 2.89 -26.17 -4.35
N ILE A 226 4.19 -25.92 -4.13
CA ILE A 226 4.94 -24.82 -4.75
C ILE A 226 5.86 -25.37 -5.83
N THR A 227 5.87 -24.71 -7.00
CA THR A 227 6.86 -24.96 -8.05
C THR A 227 7.95 -23.88 -7.99
N VAL A 228 9.22 -24.27 -8.13
CA VAL A 228 10.34 -23.32 -8.14
C VAL A 228 11.03 -23.33 -9.51
N THR A 229 11.12 -22.17 -10.14
CA THR A 229 11.82 -21.92 -11.40
C THR A 229 13.15 -21.24 -11.11
N ASN A 230 14.25 -21.95 -11.35
CA ASN A 230 15.61 -21.46 -11.13
C ASN A 230 16.16 -20.75 -12.38
N GLN A 231 16.29 -19.43 -12.31
CA GLN A 231 16.94 -18.58 -13.32
C GLN A 231 18.22 -17.91 -12.79
N LEU A 232 18.68 -18.30 -11.59
CA LEU A 232 19.91 -17.79 -11.01
C LEU A 232 21.15 -18.30 -11.73
N LYS A 233 22.21 -17.50 -11.68
CA LYS A 233 23.55 -17.89 -12.14
C LYS A 233 24.60 -17.71 -11.07
N THR A 234 25.52 -18.65 -10.99
CA THR A 234 26.69 -18.51 -10.11
C THR A 234 27.72 -17.56 -10.73
N THR A 235 28.14 -16.54 -10.00
CA THR A 235 29.20 -15.59 -10.41
C THR A 235 30.47 -15.78 -9.60
N ALA A 236 31.58 -15.20 -10.06
CA ALA A 236 32.81 -15.19 -9.27
C ALA A 236 32.67 -14.30 -8.01
N GLY A 237 33.46 -14.59 -6.98
CA GLY A 237 33.50 -13.79 -5.75
C GLY A 237 32.37 -14.11 -4.76
N LYS A 238 32.10 -13.16 -3.86
CA LYS A 238 31.16 -13.30 -2.72
C LYS A 238 29.84 -12.53 -2.90
N GLU A 239 29.78 -11.66 -3.90
CA GLU A 239 28.63 -10.77 -4.10
C GLU A 239 27.46 -11.53 -4.70
N SER A 240 26.25 -11.22 -4.24
CA SER A 240 25.01 -11.83 -4.71
C SER A 240 23.96 -10.74 -4.93
N ASN A 241 23.12 -10.94 -5.93
CA ASN A 241 21.97 -10.12 -6.25
C ASN A 241 20.85 -11.08 -6.66
N VAL A 242 20.13 -11.58 -5.65
CA VAL A 242 19.07 -12.57 -5.82
C VAL A 242 17.74 -11.83 -5.78
N LEU A 243 16.87 -12.11 -6.74
CA LEU A 243 15.50 -11.63 -6.79
C LEU A 243 14.56 -12.83 -6.71
N VAL A 244 13.56 -12.73 -5.84
CA VAL A 244 12.50 -13.71 -5.67
C VAL A 244 11.20 -13.09 -6.11
N GLU A 245 10.53 -13.71 -7.07
CA GLU A 245 9.22 -13.30 -7.56
C GLU A 245 8.22 -14.43 -7.39
N ARG A 246 6.98 -14.06 -7.05
CA ARG A 246 5.82 -14.95 -7.10
C ARG A 246 4.78 -14.29 -7.99
N PRO A 247 4.48 -14.81 -9.19
CA PRO A 247 3.40 -14.25 -10.00
C PRO A 247 2.07 -14.30 -9.23
N ARG A 248 1.31 -13.21 -9.27
CA ARG A 248 0.04 -13.05 -8.54
C ARG A 248 -0.92 -14.20 -8.84
N GLY A 249 -1.61 -14.70 -7.81
CA GLY A 249 -2.58 -15.78 -7.97
C GLY A 249 -1.96 -17.15 -8.31
N LYS A 250 -0.63 -17.30 -8.17
CA LYS A 250 0.08 -18.55 -8.49
C LYS A 250 0.97 -19.03 -7.34
N ASN A 251 1.21 -20.34 -7.35
CA ASN A 251 2.18 -21.04 -6.49
C ASN A 251 3.46 -21.40 -7.25
N GLU A 252 3.96 -20.44 -8.03
CA GLU A 252 5.25 -20.52 -8.72
C GLU A 252 6.19 -19.49 -8.11
N ILE A 253 7.38 -19.92 -7.70
CA ILE A 253 8.46 -19.04 -7.24
C ILE A 253 9.53 -19.00 -8.31
N ILE A 254 9.82 -17.80 -8.81
CA ILE A 254 10.87 -17.56 -9.80
C ILE A 254 12.05 -16.91 -9.08
N VAL A 255 13.21 -17.56 -9.14
CA VAL A 255 14.44 -17.01 -8.54
C VAL A 255 15.39 -16.61 -9.65
N SER A 256 15.76 -15.33 -9.70
CA SER A 256 16.59 -14.77 -10.77
C SER A 256 17.73 -13.89 -10.23
N GLY A 257 18.68 -13.54 -11.11
CA GLY A 257 19.86 -12.75 -10.74
C GLY A 257 21.13 -13.60 -10.59
N THR A 258 21.96 -13.28 -9.61
CA THR A 258 23.30 -13.88 -9.44
C THR A 258 23.61 -14.23 -7.99
N ILE A 259 24.36 -15.30 -7.77
CA ILE A 259 24.92 -15.64 -6.45
C ILE A 259 26.43 -15.90 -6.56
N GLY A 260 27.21 -15.29 -5.68
CA GLY A 260 28.66 -15.45 -5.69
C GLY A 260 29.09 -16.86 -5.28
N MET A 261 30.04 -17.47 -5.98
CA MET A 261 30.57 -18.80 -5.67
C MET A 261 31.17 -18.92 -4.25
N GLN A 262 31.59 -17.81 -3.65
CA GLN A 262 32.10 -17.71 -2.27
C GLN A 262 31.06 -17.13 -1.29
N ALA A 263 29.84 -16.86 -1.75
CA ALA A 263 28.76 -16.41 -0.88
C ALA A 263 28.29 -17.54 0.03
N ALA A 264 27.77 -17.19 1.21
CA ALA A 264 26.96 -18.12 1.98
C ALA A 264 25.68 -18.47 1.20
N PRO A 265 25.03 -19.61 1.47
CA PRO A 265 23.69 -19.87 0.96
C PRO A 265 22.76 -18.70 1.25
N TYR A 266 21.89 -18.39 0.29
CA TYR A 266 20.85 -17.38 0.43
C TYR A 266 19.56 -18.08 0.85
N ASP A 267 18.99 -17.68 1.99
CA ASP A 267 17.72 -18.18 2.50
C ASP A 267 16.64 -17.10 2.36
N GLU A 268 15.47 -17.49 1.87
CA GLU A 268 14.29 -16.63 1.79
C GLU A 268 13.04 -17.41 2.19
N ASP A 269 12.21 -16.84 3.04
CA ASP A 269 10.91 -17.43 3.38
C ASP A 269 9.91 -17.06 2.28
N VAL A 270 9.48 -18.06 1.51
CA VAL A 270 8.59 -17.87 0.37
C VAL A 270 7.18 -18.40 0.64
N THR A 271 6.19 -17.66 0.17
CA THR A 271 4.77 -17.85 0.48
C THR A 271 4.01 -18.52 -0.68
N MET A 272 2.71 -18.77 -0.48
CA MET A 272 1.80 -19.37 -1.46
C MET A 272 0.37 -18.82 -1.35
N GLU A 273 -0.41 -19.00 -2.41
CA GLU A 273 -1.87 -18.89 -2.43
C GLU A 273 -2.50 -20.06 -1.69
N ASP A 274 -3.67 -19.85 -1.07
CA ASP A 274 -4.48 -20.89 -0.43
C ASP A 274 -3.70 -21.81 0.53
N PRO A 275 -3.08 -21.27 1.61
CA PRO A 275 -2.17 -22.02 2.48
C PRO A 275 -2.80 -23.26 3.16
N ALA A 276 -4.13 -23.34 3.28
CA ALA A 276 -4.79 -24.56 3.76
C ALA A 276 -4.45 -25.79 2.88
N LEU A 277 -4.33 -25.61 1.55
CA LEU A 277 -3.94 -26.68 0.63
C LEU A 277 -2.46 -27.05 0.76
N TYR A 278 -1.59 -26.08 1.07
CA TYR A 278 -0.20 -26.33 1.47
C TYR A 278 -0.14 -27.19 2.74
N VAL A 279 -0.94 -26.87 3.76
CA VAL A 279 -1.06 -27.70 4.97
C VAL A 279 -1.50 -29.12 4.60
N GLY A 280 -2.43 -29.27 3.66
CA GLY A 280 -2.86 -30.60 3.18
C GLY A 280 -1.78 -31.40 2.48
N ASP A 281 -0.90 -30.76 1.70
CA ASP A 281 0.26 -31.41 1.07
C ASP A 281 1.23 -31.92 2.14
N LEU A 282 1.58 -31.08 3.11
CA LEU A 282 2.44 -31.49 4.23
C LEU A 282 1.77 -32.56 5.10
N TRP A 283 0.47 -32.45 5.37
CA TRP A 283 -0.28 -33.42 6.16
C TRP A 283 -0.28 -34.80 5.50
N LYS A 284 -0.48 -34.85 4.18
CA LYS A 284 -0.39 -36.08 3.39
C LYS A 284 0.99 -36.73 3.52
N ASP A 285 2.05 -35.95 3.39
CA ASP A 285 3.43 -36.43 3.54
C ASP A 285 3.70 -36.97 4.96
N GLN A 286 3.26 -36.25 6.01
CA GLN A 286 3.44 -36.70 7.39
C GLN A 286 2.67 -37.99 7.71
N LEU A 287 1.43 -38.13 7.22
CA LEU A 287 0.66 -39.39 7.34
C LEU A 287 1.42 -40.57 6.73
N GLN A 288 1.97 -40.40 5.53
CA GLN A 288 2.72 -41.45 4.84
C GLN A 288 4.03 -41.79 5.57
N LYS A 289 4.76 -40.78 6.05
CA LYS A 289 5.99 -40.97 6.86
C LYS A 289 5.72 -41.70 8.18
N GLN A 290 4.53 -41.53 8.76
CA GLN A 290 4.08 -42.27 9.95
C GLN A 290 3.49 -43.66 9.63
N GLY A 291 3.56 -44.11 8.38
CA GLY A 291 3.16 -45.45 7.96
C GLY A 291 1.67 -45.62 7.66
N ILE A 292 0.92 -44.52 7.54
CA ILE A 292 -0.49 -44.56 7.14
C ILE A 292 -0.56 -44.58 5.61
N ALA A 293 -1.04 -45.70 5.05
CA ALA A 293 -1.19 -45.84 3.61
C ALA A 293 -2.35 -44.97 3.09
N ILE A 294 -2.13 -44.21 2.02
CA ILE A 294 -3.15 -43.37 1.39
C ILE A 294 -3.58 -44.00 0.06
N HIS A 295 -4.90 -44.06 -0.18
CA HIS A 295 -5.41 -44.61 -1.43
C HIS A 295 -4.93 -43.78 -2.63
N PRO A 296 -4.53 -44.38 -3.77
CA PRO A 296 -4.00 -43.62 -4.93
C PRO A 296 -4.96 -42.58 -5.53
N LYS A 297 -6.27 -42.73 -5.28
CA LYS A 297 -7.32 -41.79 -5.70
C LYS A 297 -7.72 -40.75 -4.63
N THR A 298 -7.01 -40.71 -3.50
CA THR A 298 -7.28 -39.73 -2.45
C THR A 298 -6.95 -38.34 -2.96
N GLU A 299 -7.94 -37.46 -2.93
CA GLU A 299 -7.76 -36.03 -3.21
C GLU A 299 -7.48 -35.27 -1.91
N VAL A 300 -6.72 -34.18 -2.01
CA VAL A 300 -6.58 -33.16 -0.98
C VAL A 300 -7.41 -31.97 -1.41
N LYS A 301 -8.44 -31.60 -0.64
CA LYS A 301 -9.33 -30.48 -1.00
C LYS A 301 -9.99 -29.83 0.21
N LYS A 302 -10.47 -28.60 0.02
CA LYS A 302 -11.19 -27.85 1.05
C LYS A 302 -12.58 -28.44 1.34
N THR A 303 -13.05 -28.23 2.56
CA THR A 303 -14.40 -28.57 3.03
C THR A 303 -14.86 -27.61 4.12
N VAL A 304 -16.12 -27.69 4.51
CA VAL A 304 -16.67 -27.03 5.70
C VAL A 304 -17.31 -28.10 6.57
N LEU A 305 -16.71 -28.39 7.73
CA LEU A 305 -17.22 -29.37 8.66
C LEU A 305 -18.50 -28.85 9.34
N GLN A 306 -19.61 -29.52 9.08
CA GLN A 306 -20.92 -29.16 9.66
C GLN A 306 -21.09 -29.64 11.11
N SER A 307 -20.67 -30.87 11.39
CA SER A 307 -20.71 -31.46 12.73
C SER A 307 -19.79 -32.69 12.82
N GLY A 308 -19.37 -33.04 14.03
CA GLY A 308 -18.52 -34.20 14.29
C GLY A 308 -17.94 -34.17 15.70
N VAL A 309 -17.39 -35.31 16.14
CA VAL A 309 -16.56 -35.40 17.35
C VAL A 309 -15.11 -35.58 16.90
N PRO A 310 -14.15 -34.78 17.39
CA PRO A 310 -12.77 -34.91 16.97
C PRO A 310 -12.22 -36.27 17.41
N LEU A 311 -11.51 -36.94 16.49
CA LEU A 311 -10.72 -38.12 16.76
C LEU A 311 -9.45 -37.77 17.54
N TYR A 312 -8.88 -36.60 17.27
CA TYR A 312 -7.71 -36.07 17.95
C TYR A 312 -7.77 -34.54 17.99
N THR A 313 -7.26 -33.94 19.07
CA THR A 313 -7.16 -32.49 19.25
C THR A 313 -5.71 -32.15 19.62
N HIS A 314 -5.07 -31.34 18.77
CA HIS A 314 -3.82 -30.64 19.11
C HIS A 314 -4.17 -29.30 19.75
N LEU A 315 -3.41 -28.89 20.77
CA LEU A 315 -3.49 -27.57 21.39
C LEU A 315 -2.17 -26.84 21.18
N SER A 316 -2.26 -25.58 20.76
CA SER A 316 -1.12 -24.68 20.56
C SER A 316 -0.37 -24.41 21.87
N LYS A 317 0.73 -23.67 21.80
CA LYS A 317 1.26 -22.99 23.00
C LYS A 317 0.24 -21.98 23.55
N PRO A 318 0.27 -21.66 24.86
CA PRO A 318 -0.58 -20.60 25.43
C PRO A 318 -0.29 -19.23 24.80
N LEU A 319 -1.33 -18.37 24.72
CA LEU A 319 -1.24 -17.01 24.18
C LEU A 319 -0.12 -16.20 24.84
N GLY A 320 0.12 -16.37 26.14
CA GLY A 320 1.22 -15.68 26.83
C GLY A 320 2.60 -15.98 26.23
N GLU A 321 2.86 -17.22 25.80
CA GLU A 321 4.12 -17.60 25.13
C GLU A 321 4.16 -17.10 23.68
N ILE A 322 3.06 -17.25 22.96
CA ILE A 322 2.90 -16.76 21.58
C ILE A 322 3.11 -15.24 21.53
N THR A 323 2.65 -14.50 22.53
CA THR A 323 2.84 -13.04 22.62
C THR A 323 4.31 -12.67 22.74
N VAL A 324 5.15 -13.49 23.39
CA VAL A 324 6.60 -13.25 23.48
C VAL A 324 7.26 -13.35 22.11
N GLU A 325 6.97 -14.40 21.34
CA GLU A 325 7.49 -14.54 19.98
C GLU A 325 7.00 -13.40 19.08
N LEU A 326 5.68 -13.14 19.12
CA LEU A 326 5.03 -12.08 18.36
C LEU A 326 5.71 -10.72 18.59
N ASN A 327 5.92 -10.31 19.83
CA ASN A 327 6.44 -8.97 20.12
C ASN A 327 7.98 -8.88 20.01
N LYS A 328 8.74 -9.91 20.45
CA LYS A 328 10.21 -9.89 20.40
C LYS A 328 10.75 -10.03 18.98
N GLU A 329 10.22 -10.98 18.21
CA GLU A 329 10.62 -11.19 16.81
C GLU A 329 9.82 -10.32 15.84
N SER A 330 8.80 -9.61 16.34
CA SER A 330 7.93 -8.72 15.56
C SER A 330 7.14 -9.46 14.46
N ASP A 331 6.66 -10.65 14.78
CA ASP A 331 6.01 -11.56 13.84
C ASP A 331 4.65 -11.02 13.36
N ASN A 332 4.53 -10.77 12.05
CA ASN A 332 3.30 -10.26 11.44
C ASN A 332 2.22 -11.34 11.40
N PHE A 333 2.58 -12.55 11.02
CA PHE A 333 1.66 -13.68 10.87
C PHE A 333 0.91 -13.94 12.19
N TYR A 334 1.63 -13.97 13.31
CA TYR A 334 1.05 -14.18 14.63
C TYR A 334 0.07 -13.06 15.01
N ALA A 335 0.40 -11.81 14.67
CA ALA A 335 -0.46 -10.67 14.96
C ALA A 335 -1.77 -10.70 14.15
N GLU A 336 -1.70 -11.08 12.87
CA GLU A 336 -2.90 -11.17 12.03
C GLU A 336 -3.81 -12.33 12.43
N MET A 337 -3.21 -13.50 12.72
CA MET A 337 -3.96 -14.67 13.22
C MET A 337 -4.65 -14.36 14.55
N LEU A 338 -3.99 -13.62 15.45
CA LEU A 338 -4.58 -13.16 16.71
C LEU A 338 -5.73 -12.16 16.46
N LEU A 339 -5.56 -11.21 15.53
CA LEU A 339 -6.60 -10.25 15.19
C LEU A 339 -7.86 -10.94 14.68
N LYS A 340 -7.74 -11.87 13.73
CA LYS A 340 -8.89 -12.64 13.24
C LYS A 340 -9.48 -13.58 14.29
N THR A 341 -8.66 -14.12 15.19
CA THR A 341 -9.15 -14.88 16.35
C THR A 341 -10.03 -14.01 17.26
N LEU A 342 -9.63 -12.75 17.50
CA LEU A 342 -10.46 -11.79 18.23
C LEU A 342 -11.77 -11.53 17.51
N GLY A 343 -11.76 -11.41 16.18
CA GLY A 343 -12.97 -11.31 15.36
C GLY A 343 -13.92 -12.48 15.63
N VAL A 344 -13.47 -13.72 15.47
CA VAL A 344 -14.36 -14.89 15.66
C VAL A 344 -14.88 -14.96 17.10
N THR A 345 -14.01 -14.77 18.08
CA THR A 345 -14.35 -15.00 19.49
C THR A 345 -15.19 -13.88 20.10
N GLN A 346 -15.02 -12.63 19.64
CA GLN A 346 -15.68 -11.46 20.22
C GLN A 346 -16.82 -10.91 19.35
N LYS A 347 -16.78 -11.17 18.02
CA LYS A 347 -17.74 -10.64 17.04
C LYS A 347 -18.42 -11.72 16.21
N SER A 348 -18.07 -12.99 16.41
CA SER A 348 -18.60 -14.14 15.65
C SER A 348 -18.21 -14.16 14.17
N GLU A 349 -17.17 -13.42 13.77
CA GLU A 349 -16.70 -13.34 12.40
C GLU A 349 -15.17 -13.24 12.33
N GLY A 350 -14.52 -14.13 11.60
CA GLY A 350 -13.05 -14.19 11.50
C GLY A 350 -12.46 -13.30 10.43
N SER A 351 -12.81 -12.02 10.44
CA SER A 351 -12.34 -10.98 9.52
C SER A 351 -11.42 -9.97 10.21
N PHE A 352 -10.68 -9.19 9.42
CA PHE A 352 -9.80 -8.14 9.94
C PHE A 352 -10.61 -7.00 10.56
N GLU A 353 -11.76 -6.68 9.97
CA GLU A 353 -12.71 -5.67 10.40
C GLU A 353 -13.27 -6.03 11.77
N ALA A 354 -13.84 -7.23 11.91
CA ALA A 354 -14.37 -7.73 13.17
C ALA A 354 -13.28 -7.81 14.26
N GLY A 355 -12.07 -8.24 13.90
CA GLY A 355 -10.93 -8.21 14.81
C GLY A 355 -10.58 -6.79 15.28
N SER A 356 -10.54 -5.84 14.35
CA SER A 356 -10.22 -4.42 14.65
C SER A 356 -11.29 -3.78 15.52
N GLU A 357 -12.58 -4.12 15.33
CA GLU A 357 -13.64 -3.70 16.24
C GLU A 357 -13.48 -4.26 17.65
N ALA A 358 -13.06 -5.53 17.79
CA ALA A 358 -12.78 -6.13 19.09
C ALA A 358 -11.64 -5.43 19.81
N VAL A 359 -10.60 -5.01 19.07
CA VAL A 359 -9.51 -4.17 19.62
C VAL A 359 -10.05 -2.80 20.02
N ALA A 360 -10.86 -2.15 19.18
CA ALA A 360 -11.46 -0.86 19.48
C ALA A 360 -12.31 -0.88 20.77
N ASP A 361 -13.05 -1.97 21.04
CA ASP A 361 -13.79 -2.12 22.29
C ASP A 361 -12.90 -2.19 23.54
N VAL A 362 -11.68 -2.70 23.40
CA VAL A 362 -10.66 -2.65 24.47
C VAL A 362 -10.12 -1.23 24.61
N MET A 363 -9.79 -0.57 23.49
CA MET A 363 -9.23 0.78 23.48
C MET A 363 -10.18 1.83 24.07
N LYS A 364 -11.51 1.67 23.92
CA LYS A 364 -12.51 2.51 24.62
C LYS A 364 -12.32 2.50 26.14
N ARG A 365 -11.95 1.36 26.74
CA ARG A 365 -11.65 1.27 28.19
C ARG A 365 -10.32 1.92 28.56
N ALA A 366 -9.41 2.06 27.60
CA ALA A 366 -8.17 2.83 27.75
C ALA A 366 -8.39 4.34 27.61
N GLY A 367 -9.62 4.79 27.30
CA GLY A 367 -9.95 6.21 27.06
C GLY A 367 -9.84 6.64 25.59
N ILE A 368 -9.56 5.71 24.68
CA ILE A 368 -9.38 5.99 23.25
C ILE A 368 -10.69 5.67 22.53
N GLU A 369 -11.52 6.69 22.29
CA GLU A 369 -12.84 6.53 21.65
C GLU A 369 -12.82 6.79 20.14
N SER A 370 -11.92 7.65 19.67
CA SER A 370 -11.84 8.08 18.26
C SER A 370 -10.43 8.54 17.89
N GLY A 371 -10.25 8.93 16.62
CA GLY A 371 -9.00 9.53 16.14
C GLY A 371 -7.87 8.53 15.89
N PHE A 372 -8.12 7.22 15.92
CA PHE A 372 -7.17 6.18 15.49
C PHE A 372 -7.83 5.26 14.46
N ARG A 373 -7.01 4.57 13.67
CA ARG A 373 -7.47 3.57 12.69
C ARG A 373 -6.60 2.32 12.79
N GLN A 374 -7.25 1.16 12.89
CA GLN A 374 -6.61 -0.14 12.76
C GLN A 374 -7.34 -0.94 11.66
N VAL A 375 -6.59 -1.43 10.68
CA VAL A 375 -7.13 -2.29 9.61
C VAL A 375 -6.40 -3.64 9.50
N ASP A 376 -5.30 -3.80 10.23
CA ASP A 376 -4.60 -5.07 10.37
C ASP A 376 -4.00 -5.22 11.79
N GLY A 377 -3.55 -6.42 12.13
CA GLY A 377 -3.05 -6.76 13.47
C GLY A 377 -1.58 -6.37 13.66
N SER A 378 -0.82 -6.35 12.57
CA SER A 378 0.64 -6.27 12.58
C SER A 378 1.19 -4.86 12.36
N GLY A 379 0.41 -3.95 11.77
CA GLY A 379 0.87 -2.64 11.34
C GLY A 379 1.58 -2.63 9.98
N LEU A 380 1.43 -3.66 9.14
CA LEU A 380 1.93 -3.68 7.76
C LEU A 380 1.18 -2.68 6.87
N SER A 381 -0.12 -2.53 7.11
CA SER A 381 -0.96 -1.60 6.38
C SER A 381 -0.60 -0.16 6.73
N ARG A 382 -0.48 0.67 5.69
CA ARG A 382 -0.26 2.11 5.80
C ARG A 382 -1.54 2.90 6.11
N PHE A 383 -2.68 2.23 6.21
CA PHE A 383 -3.94 2.84 6.64
C PHE A 383 -4.08 2.87 8.16
N ASN A 384 -3.20 2.17 8.89
CA ASN A 384 -3.14 2.27 10.33
C ASN A 384 -2.68 3.67 10.75
N MET A 385 -3.39 4.26 11.71
CA MET A 385 -3.11 5.60 12.23
C MET A 385 -3.27 5.60 13.75
N ILE A 386 -2.26 6.08 14.46
CA ILE A 386 -2.31 6.32 15.91
C ILE A 386 -1.57 7.60 16.26
N THR A 387 -1.92 8.22 17.39
CA THR A 387 -1.16 9.32 17.97
C THR A 387 -0.16 8.84 19.03
N PRO A 388 0.95 9.56 19.27
CA PRO A 388 1.82 9.27 20.41
C PRO A 388 1.07 9.28 21.76
N GLU A 389 0.08 10.17 21.92
CA GLU A 389 -0.75 10.27 23.12
C GLU A 389 -1.61 9.01 23.33
N GLN A 390 -2.31 8.53 22.29
CA GLN A 390 -3.08 7.29 22.35
C GLN A 390 -2.20 6.07 22.65
N MET A 391 -0.97 6.04 22.13
CA MET A 391 -0.01 5.00 22.48
C MET A 391 0.37 5.07 23.97
N ILE A 392 0.57 6.27 24.52
CA ILE A 392 0.79 6.44 25.96
C ILE A 392 -0.42 5.99 26.77
N GLU A 393 -1.63 6.38 26.38
CA GLU A 393 -2.87 5.95 27.04
C GLU A 393 -3.00 4.43 27.07
N THR A 394 -2.65 3.77 25.97
CA THR A 394 -2.59 2.31 25.86
C THR A 394 -1.57 1.69 26.84
N LEU A 395 -0.37 2.28 26.94
CA LEU A 395 0.67 1.82 27.88
C LEU A 395 0.32 2.11 29.34
N VAL A 396 -0.34 3.23 29.63
CA VAL A 396 -0.83 3.57 30.97
C VAL A 396 -1.94 2.60 31.38
N PHE A 397 -2.90 2.36 30.48
CA PHE A 397 -3.99 1.40 30.68
C PHE A 397 -3.45 0.01 31.04
N LEU A 398 -2.41 -0.47 30.35
CA LEU A 398 -1.75 -1.75 30.64
C LEU A 398 -1.29 -1.85 32.10
N GLN A 399 -0.81 -0.76 32.71
CA GLN A 399 -0.25 -0.82 34.06
C GLN A 399 -1.27 -1.21 35.13
N GLU A 400 -2.57 -1.04 34.84
CA GLU A 400 -3.67 -1.36 35.74
C GLU A 400 -4.28 -2.75 35.49
N GLN A 401 -3.73 -3.54 34.55
CA GLN A 401 -4.29 -4.83 34.14
C GLN A 401 -3.58 -6.03 34.78
N GLU A 402 -4.31 -7.14 34.97
CA GLU A 402 -3.75 -8.38 35.53
C GLU A 402 -2.70 -9.02 34.61
N TYR A 403 -2.85 -8.88 33.29
CA TYR A 403 -1.95 -9.40 32.27
C TYR A 403 -0.73 -8.49 31.94
N ARG A 404 -0.49 -7.46 32.77
CA ARG A 404 0.63 -6.50 32.59
C ARG A 404 1.98 -7.20 32.47
N THR A 405 2.20 -8.21 33.31
CA THR A 405 3.49 -8.90 33.41
C THR A 405 3.82 -9.68 32.15
N GLU A 406 2.82 -10.30 31.54
CA GLU A 406 2.90 -11.09 30.32
C GLU A 406 3.32 -10.20 29.15
N LEU A 407 2.66 -9.05 29.00
CA LEU A 407 3.01 -8.12 27.93
C LEU A 407 4.39 -7.48 28.16
N GLU A 408 4.73 -7.03 29.37
CA GLU A 408 6.05 -6.44 29.64
C GLU A 408 7.20 -7.42 29.34
N LYS A 409 7.03 -8.71 29.68
CA LYS A 409 8.01 -9.77 29.35
C LYS A 409 8.16 -9.98 27.84
N SER A 410 7.11 -9.72 27.07
CA SER A 410 7.11 -9.87 25.61
C SER A 410 7.84 -8.74 24.88
N LEU A 411 8.12 -7.61 25.52
CA LEU A 411 8.81 -6.50 24.86
C LEU A 411 10.30 -6.80 24.64
N PRO A 412 10.87 -6.44 23.47
CA PRO A 412 12.32 -6.44 23.27
C PRO A 412 13.06 -5.61 24.32
N ILE A 413 14.23 -6.08 24.75
CA ILE A 413 15.07 -5.42 25.76
C ILE A 413 16.35 -4.88 25.09
N ALA A 414 16.64 -3.60 25.30
CA ALA A 414 17.82 -2.93 24.78
C ALA A 414 19.12 -3.70 25.08
N GLY A 415 19.84 -4.06 24.02
CA GLY A 415 21.12 -4.76 24.07
C GLY A 415 21.05 -6.25 24.44
N VAL A 416 19.85 -6.83 24.61
CA VAL A 416 19.65 -8.21 25.08
C VAL A 416 18.98 -9.09 24.03
N ASP A 417 17.75 -8.75 23.60
CA ASP A 417 16.94 -9.65 22.77
C ASP A 417 16.03 -8.92 21.76
N GLY A 418 15.35 -9.73 20.94
CA GLY A 418 14.44 -9.28 19.89
C GLY A 418 15.04 -8.24 18.95
N THR A 419 14.21 -7.31 18.50
CA THR A 419 14.60 -6.22 17.60
C THR A 419 15.55 -5.19 18.22
N LEU A 420 15.73 -5.18 19.55
CA LEU A 420 16.64 -4.30 20.27
C LEU A 420 17.98 -4.95 20.65
N LYS A 421 18.19 -6.23 20.31
CA LYS A 421 19.37 -7.02 20.72
C LYS A 421 20.72 -6.39 20.41
N ASN A 422 20.79 -5.51 19.40
CA ASN A 422 22.02 -4.83 18.97
C ASN A 422 21.99 -3.31 19.16
N ARG A 423 20.94 -2.76 19.78
CA ARG A 423 20.78 -1.32 19.99
C ARG A 423 21.15 -0.93 21.43
N MET A 424 21.69 0.28 21.59
CA MET A 424 22.00 0.90 22.90
C MET A 424 22.93 0.09 23.84
N LYS A 425 23.75 -0.83 23.30
CA LYS A 425 24.77 -1.56 24.08
C LYS A 425 25.82 -0.60 24.65
N GLY A 426 26.26 -0.85 25.88
CA GLY A 426 27.24 -0.03 26.59
C GLY A 426 26.70 1.31 27.09
N THR A 427 25.38 1.51 27.07
CA THR A 427 24.72 2.74 27.53
C THR A 427 23.85 2.45 28.76
N SER A 428 23.34 3.50 29.42
CA SER A 428 22.41 3.37 30.54
C SER A 428 21.04 2.79 30.19
N ALA A 429 20.71 2.68 28.89
CA ALA A 429 19.49 2.03 28.42
C ALA A 429 19.63 0.50 28.30
N GLU A 430 20.87 -0.03 28.21
CA GLU A 430 21.11 -1.47 28.12
C GLU A 430 20.46 -2.19 29.31
N LYS A 431 19.67 -3.24 29.06
CA LYS A 431 18.92 -4.02 30.07
C LYS A 431 17.87 -3.22 30.87
N ASN A 432 17.64 -1.95 30.53
CA ASN A 432 16.73 -1.05 31.25
C ASN A 432 15.54 -0.60 30.38
N LEU A 433 15.76 -0.39 29.08
CA LEU A 433 14.70 0.00 28.15
C LEU A 433 14.04 -1.24 27.53
N PHE A 434 12.71 -1.30 27.62
CA PHE A 434 11.84 -2.35 27.10
C PHE A 434 10.87 -1.73 26.10
N ALA A 435 10.96 -2.06 24.81
CA ALA A 435 10.12 -1.38 23.82
C ALA A 435 9.86 -2.21 22.58
N LYS A 436 8.64 -2.05 22.03
CA LYS A 436 8.29 -2.55 20.70
C LYS A 436 8.83 -1.57 19.66
N THR A 437 9.57 -2.09 18.69
CA THR A 437 10.00 -1.32 17.51
C THR A 437 9.09 -1.60 16.31
N GLY A 438 9.02 -0.66 15.38
CA GLY A 438 8.40 -0.84 14.06
C GLY A 438 9.24 -0.21 12.95
N SER A 439 9.16 -0.78 11.75
CA SER A 439 9.83 -0.28 10.55
C SER A 439 9.04 -0.64 9.29
N LEU A 440 8.83 0.35 8.43
CA LEU A 440 8.38 0.22 7.04
C LEU A 440 9.20 1.22 6.21
N SER A 441 9.16 1.15 4.88
CA SER A 441 9.70 2.22 4.03
C SER A 441 9.07 3.56 4.44
N GLY A 442 9.91 4.53 4.82
CA GLY A 442 9.50 5.85 5.28
C GLY A 442 9.08 5.98 6.75
N VAL A 443 9.08 4.89 7.54
CA VAL A 443 8.50 4.84 8.89
C VAL A 443 9.41 4.11 9.89
N ASN A 444 9.65 4.70 11.05
CA ASN A 444 10.34 4.07 12.18
C ASN A 444 9.66 4.46 13.50
N THR A 445 9.29 3.45 14.31
CA THR A 445 8.54 3.66 15.56
C THR A 445 9.16 2.90 16.73
N MET A 446 9.05 3.43 17.94
CA MET A 446 9.51 2.80 19.18
C MET A 446 8.70 3.27 20.38
N SER A 447 7.99 2.35 21.04
CA SER A 447 7.17 2.68 22.21
C SER A 447 7.30 1.60 23.29
N GLY A 448 7.29 2.02 24.56
CA GLY A 448 7.50 1.12 25.69
C GLY A 448 7.85 1.84 26.98
N TYR A 449 8.71 1.22 27.80
CA TYR A 449 9.06 1.67 29.14
C TYR A 449 10.55 1.78 29.36
N VAL A 450 10.94 2.66 30.28
CA VAL A 450 12.31 2.77 30.79
C VAL A 450 12.28 3.21 32.25
N THR A 451 13.21 2.69 33.06
CA THR A 451 13.38 3.17 34.44
C THR A 451 14.40 4.30 34.46
N ALA A 452 13.96 5.48 34.91
CA ALA A 452 14.78 6.66 35.06
C ALA A 452 15.72 6.55 36.28
N LYS A 453 16.72 7.45 36.36
CA LYS A 453 17.76 7.42 37.40
C LYS A 453 17.22 7.61 38.82
N ASN A 454 16.13 8.36 38.97
CA ASN A 454 15.40 8.51 40.23
C ASN A 454 14.54 7.28 40.61
N GLY A 455 14.55 6.23 39.80
CA GLY A 455 13.73 5.03 39.98
C GLY A 455 12.29 5.15 39.45
N HIS A 456 11.91 6.29 38.85
CA HIS A 456 10.59 6.44 38.25
C HIS A 456 10.51 5.61 36.96
N LYS A 457 9.33 5.03 36.70
CA LYS A 457 9.07 4.31 35.45
C LYS A 457 8.43 5.28 34.46
N LEU A 458 9.08 5.47 33.31
CA LEU A 458 8.58 6.33 32.24
C LEU A 458 8.01 5.46 31.13
N ALA A 459 6.78 5.74 30.71
CA ALA A 459 6.22 5.28 29.44
C ALA A 459 6.59 6.29 28.35
N PHE A 460 6.97 5.80 27.17
CA PHE A 460 7.31 6.66 26.04
C PHE A 460 6.78 6.12 24.72
N SER A 461 6.53 7.03 23.78
CA SER A 461 6.20 6.72 22.39
C SER A 461 6.96 7.66 21.47
N ILE A 462 7.66 7.12 20.47
CA ILE A 462 8.41 7.86 19.45
C ILE A 462 8.00 7.32 18.08
N LEU A 463 7.18 8.07 17.36
CA LEU A 463 6.67 7.71 16.03
C LEU A 463 7.29 8.66 15.00
N ILE A 464 7.97 8.13 13.98
CA ILE A 464 8.69 8.95 12.99
C ILE A 464 8.27 8.49 11.59
N ASN A 465 7.81 9.46 10.79
CA ASN A 465 7.39 9.28 9.41
C ASN A 465 8.20 10.23 8.48
N GLY A 466 8.02 10.11 7.17
CA GLY A 466 8.67 10.99 6.18
C GLY A 466 10.18 10.76 6.08
N ILE A 467 10.62 9.50 6.24
CA ILE A 467 12.04 9.17 6.39
C ILE A 467 12.66 8.83 5.03
N TYR A 468 13.61 9.65 4.56
CA TYR A 468 14.45 9.32 3.40
C TYR A 468 15.59 8.34 3.75
N LYS A 469 16.16 8.45 4.97
CA LYS A 469 17.23 7.57 5.47
C LYS A 469 16.97 7.10 6.91
N SER A 470 16.61 5.82 7.08
CA SER A 470 16.22 5.25 8.38
C SER A 470 17.27 5.31 9.49
N LYS A 471 18.55 5.46 9.17
CA LYS A 471 19.61 5.56 10.19
C LYS A 471 19.34 6.72 11.18
N TYR A 472 18.92 7.88 10.66
CA TYR A 472 18.70 9.08 11.46
C TYR A 472 17.51 8.94 12.41
N ALA A 473 16.43 8.30 11.95
CA ALA A 473 15.28 8.02 12.80
C ALA A 473 15.61 7.03 13.93
N ARG A 474 16.40 5.98 13.64
CA ARG A 474 16.87 5.03 14.67
C ARG A 474 17.82 5.70 15.66
N GLU A 475 18.72 6.55 15.18
CA GLU A 475 19.61 7.34 16.04
C GLU A 475 18.82 8.30 16.95
N LEU A 476 17.76 8.96 16.45
CA LEU A 476 16.88 9.79 17.27
C LEU A 476 16.20 8.96 18.39
N GLN A 477 15.63 7.82 18.02
CA GLN A 477 15.00 6.89 18.97
C GLN A 477 15.99 6.45 20.07
N ASP A 478 17.20 6.03 19.69
CA ASP A 478 18.22 5.57 20.64
C ASP A 478 18.67 6.72 21.54
N ARG A 479 18.90 7.92 20.99
CA ARG A 479 19.30 9.10 21.77
C ARG A 479 18.25 9.47 22.81
N ILE A 480 16.97 9.49 22.43
CA ILE A 480 15.87 9.78 23.36
C ILE A 480 15.78 8.66 24.40
N GLY A 481 15.78 7.39 24.00
CA GLY A 481 15.72 6.24 24.92
C GLY A 481 16.83 6.27 25.97
N ILE A 482 18.07 6.57 25.58
CA ILE A 482 19.20 6.76 26.49
C ILE A 482 18.98 7.97 27.40
N LEU A 483 18.55 9.11 26.85
CA LEU A 483 18.32 10.34 27.60
C LEU A 483 17.27 10.14 28.72
N LEU A 484 16.20 9.38 28.45
CA LEU A 484 15.15 9.11 29.44
C LEU A 484 15.67 8.35 30.66
N THR A 485 16.72 7.55 30.53
CA THR A 485 17.34 6.83 31.67
C THR A 485 18.02 7.76 32.66
N THR A 486 18.38 8.99 32.25
CA THR A 486 19.09 9.94 33.10
C THR A 486 18.16 10.92 33.81
N TYR A 487 16.86 10.90 33.48
CA TYR A 487 15.84 11.74 34.12
C TYR A 487 15.83 11.55 35.66
N PRO A 488 15.64 12.63 36.46
CA PRO A 488 15.45 14.04 36.06
C PRO A 488 16.77 14.81 35.86
N ASP A 489 17.93 14.18 36.04
CA ASP A 489 19.27 14.81 36.01
C ASP A 489 19.75 15.15 34.58
N VAL A 490 18.83 15.42 33.65
CA VAL A 490 19.17 15.79 32.28
C VAL A 490 19.85 17.16 32.28
N VAL A 491 20.94 17.28 31.54
CA VAL A 491 21.65 18.56 31.36
C VAL A 491 21.14 19.22 30.09
N ALA A 492 20.64 20.45 30.23
CA ALA A 492 20.18 21.24 29.09
C ALA A 492 21.36 21.54 28.14
N PRO A 493 21.17 21.48 26.82
CA PRO A 493 22.21 21.83 25.86
C PRO A 493 22.61 23.31 26.02
N GLU A 494 23.90 23.55 26.24
CA GLU A 494 24.44 24.90 26.46
C GLU A 494 24.19 25.80 25.24
N GLY A 495 23.64 26.99 25.48
CA GLY A 495 23.40 28.00 24.45
C GLY A 495 22.32 27.66 23.43
N PHE A 496 21.58 26.55 23.60
CA PHE A 496 20.46 26.22 22.72
C PHE A 496 19.16 26.85 23.21
N SER A 497 18.39 27.38 22.27
CA SER A 497 16.99 27.73 22.45
C SER A 497 16.23 27.15 21.26
N PRO A 498 15.03 26.58 21.48
CA PRO A 498 14.21 26.10 20.37
C PRO A 498 13.98 27.22 19.36
N PRO A 499 14.04 26.93 18.04
CA PRO A 499 13.80 27.94 17.02
C PRO A 499 12.39 28.51 17.17
N GLU A 500 12.27 29.84 17.12
CA GLU A 500 10.96 30.50 17.14
C GLU A 500 10.14 30.10 15.90
N LYS A 501 8.82 29.95 16.08
CA LYS A 501 7.91 29.73 14.96
C LYS A 501 7.98 30.95 14.03
N LYS A 502 8.55 30.77 12.84
CA LYS A 502 8.63 31.83 11.84
C LYS A 502 7.21 32.24 11.43
N THR A 503 6.93 33.54 11.50
CA THR A 503 5.68 34.13 11.02
C THR A 503 5.87 34.67 9.61
N TYR A 504 4.89 34.43 8.76
CA TYR A 504 4.86 34.86 7.37
C TYR A 504 3.73 35.88 7.13
N PRO A 505 3.75 36.64 6.02
CA PRO A 505 2.69 37.61 5.70
C PRO A 505 1.27 37.03 5.78
N LEU A 506 1.09 35.77 5.39
CA LEU A 506 -0.22 35.10 5.37
C LEU A 506 -0.52 34.27 6.62
N SER A 507 0.39 34.22 7.62
CA SER A 507 0.22 33.35 8.80
C SER A 507 -1.06 33.65 9.57
N SER A 508 -1.43 34.91 9.75
CA SER A 508 -2.63 35.31 10.48
C SER A 508 -3.94 34.90 9.79
N LEU A 509 -3.90 34.56 8.51
CA LEU A 509 -5.06 34.14 7.71
C LEU A 509 -5.16 32.62 7.58
N ILE A 510 -4.02 31.94 7.44
CA ILE A 510 -3.97 30.50 7.16
C ILE A 510 -3.89 29.67 8.45
N ASP A 511 -3.12 30.10 9.46
CA ASP A 511 -2.97 29.35 10.71
C ASP A 511 -4.32 29.05 11.40
N PRO A 512 -5.29 29.98 11.47
CA PRO A 512 -6.60 29.70 12.08
C PRO A 512 -7.43 28.59 11.41
N ILE A 513 -7.20 28.30 10.13
CA ILE A 513 -7.87 27.18 9.42
C ILE A 513 -7.28 25.84 9.87
N LEU A 514 -5.97 25.83 10.09
CA LEU A 514 -5.18 24.62 10.34
C LEU A 514 -5.03 24.28 11.82
N ASP A 515 -5.26 25.25 12.71
CA ASP A 515 -5.13 25.09 14.16
C ASP A 515 -6.49 24.77 14.83
N THR A 516 -7.43 24.21 14.05
CA THR A 516 -8.74 23.73 14.53
C THR A 516 -8.60 22.36 15.19
N PRO A 517 -9.45 22.02 16.20
CA PRO A 517 -9.43 20.70 16.82
C PRO A 517 -9.61 19.54 15.82
N GLU A 518 -10.42 19.75 14.78
CA GLU A 518 -10.68 18.77 13.72
C GLU A 518 -9.43 18.50 12.86
N ALA A 519 -8.50 19.45 12.77
CA ALA A 519 -7.23 19.30 12.06
C ALA A 519 -6.06 18.82 12.93
N ALA A 520 -6.24 18.66 14.26
CA ALA A 520 -5.16 18.34 15.19
C ALA A 520 -4.42 17.03 14.85
N GLY A 521 -5.14 16.05 14.30
CA GLY A 521 -4.58 14.76 13.86
C GLY A 521 -3.76 14.80 12.57
N VAL A 522 -3.73 15.92 11.84
CA VAL A 522 -3.21 15.98 10.46
C VAL A 522 -1.83 16.60 10.40
N THR A 523 -1.01 16.07 9.50
CA THR A 523 0.22 16.74 9.07
C THR A 523 -0.05 17.54 7.80
N ALA A 524 0.19 18.86 7.88
CA ALA A 524 -0.10 19.82 6.83
C ALA A 524 1.19 20.43 6.26
N GLY A 525 1.68 19.86 5.16
CA GLY A 525 2.79 20.43 4.39
C GLY A 525 2.28 21.49 3.42
N ILE A 526 2.63 22.75 3.63
CA ILE A 526 2.16 23.88 2.84
C ILE A 526 3.31 24.80 2.45
N MET A 527 3.36 25.18 1.17
CA MET A 527 4.26 26.19 0.64
C MET A 527 3.48 27.17 -0.24
N VAL A 528 3.61 28.46 0.03
CA VAL A 528 3.09 29.54 -0.82
C VAL A 528 4.24 30.48 -1.17
N LYS A 529 4.48 30.66 -2.46
CA LYS A 529 5.61 31.42 -2.96
C LYS A 529 5.18 32.41 -4.05
N SER A 530 5.68 33.64 -3.96
CA SER A 530 5.61 34.65 -5.00
C SER A 530 6.59 34.36 -6.13
N LEU A 531 6.12 34.48 -7.37
CA LEU A 531 6.95 34.46 -8.57
C LEU A 531 7.48 35.83 -8.97
N ASP A 532 6.91 36.91 -8.42
CA ASP A 532 7.28 38.29 -8.77
C ASP A 532 8.27 38.91 -7.76
N SER A 533 8.29 38.44 -6.51
CA SER A 533 9.23 38.88 -5.47
C SER A 533 10.59 38.18 -5.60
N THR A 534 11.69 38.95 -5.61
CA THR A 534 13.05 38.41 -5.69
C THR A 534 13.78 38.32 -4.34
N ASP A 535 13.41 39.15 -3.37
CA ASP A 535 14.17 39.31 -2.12
C ASP A 535 13.65 38.41 -0.98
N ASP A 536 12.34 38.31 -0.81
CA ASP A 536 11.68 37.34 0.08
C ASP A 536 10.42 36.80 -0.61
N PRO A 537 10.54 35.69 -1.36
CA PRO A 537 9.44 35.17 -2.14
C PRO A 537 8.48 34.31 -1.32
N VAL A 538 8.78 33.93 -0.07
CA VAL A 538 7.95 32.98 0.69
C VAL A 538 6.87 33.75 1.46
N LEU A 539 5.62 33.60 1.02
CA LEU A 539 4.47 34.27 1.65
C LEU A 539 3.82 33.44 2.76
N TYR A 540 4.01 32.11 2.72
CA TYR A 540 3.62 31.20 3.79
C TYR A 540 4.37 29.88 3.65
N GLU A 541 4.72 29.28 4.78
CA GLU A 541 5.02 27.85 4.85
C GLU A 541 4.61 27.27 6.19
N ARG A 542 4.22 25.99 6.17
CA ARG A 542 4.02 25.15 7.35
C ARG A 542 4.49 23.76 7.01
N ASP A 543 5.39 23.20 7.82
CA ASP A 543 5.94 21.85 7.63
C ASP A 543 6.38 21.57 6.17
N ALA A 544 6.84 22.60 5.44
CA ALA A 544 6.98 22.58 3.98
C ALA A 544 8.05 21.62 3.46
N ASP A 545 9.03 21.27 4.29
CA ASP A 545 10.09 20.30 3.99
C ASP A 545 9.67 18.86 4.34
N THR A 546 8.58 18.67 5.07
CA THR A 546 8.12 17.34 5.50
C THR A 546 7.79 16.46 4.31
N LEU A 547 8.35 15.26 4.27
CA LEU A 547 8.10 14.28 3.22
C LEU A 547 6.78 13.56 3.49
N LEU A 548 5.82 13.74 2.58
CA LEU A 548 4.45 13.25 2.67
C LEU A 548 4.09 12.45 1.43
N THR A 549 3.09 11.57 1.53
CA THR A 549 2.53 10.89 0.36
C THR A 549 1.82 11.93 -0.51
N PRO A 550 2.20 12.10 -1.79
CA PRO A 550 1.69 13.19 -2.63
C PRO A 550 0.36 12.90 -3.31
N ALA A 551 -0.07 11.64 -3.36
CA ALA A 551 -1.10 11.19 -4.28
C ALA A 551 -0.80 11.71 -5.71
N SER A 552 -1.85 12.06 -6.46
CA SER A 552 -1.72 12.48 -7.85
C SER A 552 -0.95 13.78 -8.12
N ASN A 553 -0.49 14.52 -7.10
CA ASN A 553 0.42 15.65 -7.33
C ASN A 553 1.80 15.21 -7.83
N LEU A 554 2.18 13.93 -7.66
CA LEU A 554 3.41 13.40 -8.26
C LEU A 554 3.39 13.47 -9.80
N LYS A 555 2.21 13.43 -10.41
CA LYS A 555 2.04 13.59 -11.87
C LYS A 555 2.59 14.93 -12.39
N LEU A 556 2.67 15.96 -11.53
CA LEU A 556 3.34 17.23 -11.89
C LEU A 556 4.80 16.99 -12.28
N LEU A 557 5.53 16.17 -11.52
CA LEU A 557 6.92 15.83 -11.82
C LEU A 557 7.03 14.98 -13.10
N THR A 558 6.18 13.97 -13.24
CA THR A 558 6.17 13.07 -14.40
C THR A 558 5.88 13.85 -15.69
N THR A 559 4.86 14.71 -15.70
CA THR A 559 4.46 15.49 -16.88
C THR A 559 5.42 16.64 -17.19
N ALA A 560 5.94 17.36 -16.20
CA ALA A 560 7.00 18.35 -16.39
C ALA A 560 8.23 17.71 -17.04
N THR A 561 8.64 16.54 -16.53
CA THR A 561 9.74 15.76 -17.09
C THR A 561 9.45 15.30 -18.51
N ALA A 562 8.27 14.74 -18.77
CA ALA A 562 7.87 14.31 -20.11
C ALA A 562 7.98 15.44 -21.14
N LEU A 563 7.43 16.61 -20.83
CA LEU A 563 7.48 17.77 -21.73
C LEU A 563 8.91 18.26 -21.95
N ASN A 564 9.73 18.40 -20.90
CA ASN A 564 11.11 18.91 -21.03
C ASN A 564 12.03 17.93 -21.74
N GLN A 565 11.85 16.63 -21.52
CA GLN A 565 12.75 15.61 -22.01
C GLN A 565 12.38 15.12 -23.42
N LEU A 566 11.10 15.05 -23.74
CA LEU A 566 10.62 14.52 -25.03
C LEU A 566 10.16 15.62 -25.99
N GLY A 567 9.66 16.74 -25.46
CA GLY A 567 9.08 17.84 -26.23
C GLY A 567 7.58 17.70 -26.49
N SER A 568 6.86 18.82 -26.56
CA SER A 568 5.39 18.88 -26.68
C SER A 568 4.80 18.17 -27.91
N ASP A 569 5.58 18.06 -29.00
CA ASP A 569 5.15 17.44 -30.26
C ASP A 569 5.64 15.98 -30.40
N TYR A 570 6.23 15.40 -29.35
CA TYR A 570 6.59 13.99 -29.33
C TYR A 570 5.36 13.11 -29.59
N VAL A 571 5.51 12.08 -30.42
CA VAL A 571 4.46 11.08 -30.69
C VAL A 571 4.98 9.69 -30.35
N PHE A 572 4.11 8.88 -29.75
CA PHE A 572 4.34 7.46 -29.56
C PHE A 572 4.04 6.73 -30.86
N LYS A 573 4.67 5.58 -31.04
CA LYS A 573 4.51 4.78 -32.26
C LYS A 573 4.06 3.36 -31.97
N THR A 574 3.27 2.82 -32.89
CA THR A 574 2.92 1.41 -32.98
C THR A 574 3.30 0.91 -34.37
N GLU A 575 4.18 -0.09 -34.45
CA GLU A 575 4.75 -0.57 -35.72
C GLU A 575 4.17 -1.94 -36.09
N VAL A 576 3.92 -2.16 -37.37
CA VAL A 576 3.41 -3.43 -37.91
C VAL A 576 4.42 -4.03 -38.87
N PHE A 577 4.68 -5.34 -38.75
CA PHE A 577 5.65 -6.07 -39.55
C PHE A 577 5.05 -7.39 -40.05
N GLY A 578 5.69 -7.98 -41.06
CA GLY A 578 5.55 -9.41 -41.34
C GLY A 578 6.89 -10.06 -41.64
N ASP A 579 6.92 -11.39 -41.65
CA ASP A 579 8.12 -12.14 -42.05
C ASP A 579 8.60 -11.85 -43.48
N ALA A 580 7.72 -11.31 -44.32
CA ALA A 580 7.98 -10.99 -45.72
C ALA A 580 7.25 -9.70 -46.12
N PRO A 581 7.63 -9.07 -47.25
CA PRO A 581 6.84 -7.98 -47.84
C PRO A 581 5.42 -8.45 -48.22
N ILE A 582 4.47 -7.52 -48.20
CA ILE A 582 3.08 -7.81 -48.60
C ILE A 582 3.05 -8.23 -50.07
N LEU A 583 2.54 -9.44 -50.33
CA LEU A 583 2.43 -10.01 -51.67
C LEU A 583 1.10 -9.65 -52.33
N SER A 584 1.09 -9.53 -53.65
CA SER A 584 -0.13 -9.29 -54.45
C SER A 584 -1.16 -10.43 -54.36
N THR A 585 -0.76 -11.60 -53.86
CA THR A 585 -1.65 -12.73 -53.60
C THR A 585 -2.57 -12.50 -52.40
N GLY A 586 -2.29 -11.49 -51.56
CA GLY A 586 -3.04 -11.21 -50.33
C GLY A 586 -2.79 -12.21 -49.20
N VAL A 587 -1.84 -13.13 -49.36
CA VAL A 587 -1.50 -14.15 -48.36
C VAL A 587 -0.15 -13.83 -47.74
N GLN A 588 -0.13 -13.56 -46.43
CA GLN A 588 1.10 -13.45 -45.65
C GLN A 588 1.63 -14.84 -45.32
N GLN A 589 2.77 -15.21 -45.91
CA GLN A 589 3.47 -16.46 -45.60
C GLN A 589 4.37 -16.22 -44.37
N GLY A 590 3.87 -16.62 -43.20
CA GLY A 590 4.53 -16.40 -41.92
C GLY A 590 3.71 -15.52 -40.98
N ASN A 591 4.38 -15.02 -39.94
CA ASN A 591 3.79 -14.24 -38.87
C ASN A 591 3.48 -12.81 -39.30
N LEU A 592 2.49 -12.23 -38.62
CA LEU A 592 2.22 -10.79 -38.53
C LEU A 592 2.68 -10.34 -37.15
N TYR A 593 3.46 -9.26 -37.08
CA TYR A 593 3.93 -8.70 -35.82
C TYR A 593 3.35 -7.31 -35.58
N VAL A 594 3.01 -6.99 -34.33
CA VAL A 594 2.69 -5.63 -33.89
C VAL A 594 3.58 -5.30 -32.69
N LYS A 595 4.31 -4.18 -32.78
CA LYS A 595 5.20 -3.73 -31.73
C LYS A 595 4.70 -2.43 -31.11
N GLY A 596 4.52 -2.44 -29.80
CA GLY A 596 4.19 -1.25 -29.01
C GLY A 596 5.44 -0.54 -28.52
N TYR A 597 5.40 0.79 -28.56
CA TYR A 597 6.43 1.66 -27.96
C TYR A 597 5.84 2.57 -26.88
N GLY A 598 4.82 2.09 -26.16
CA GLY A 598 4.25 2.79 -25.03
C GLY A 598 3.17 3.81 -25.37
N ASP A 599 2.48 3.68 -26.51
CA ASP A 599 1.35 4.55 -26.85
C ASP A 599 0.19 4.38 -25.84
N PRO A 600 -0.11 5.39 -25.00
CA PRO A 600 -1.17 5.25 -24.00
C PRO A 600 -2.58 5.44 -24.59
N THR A 601 -2.72 5.86 -25.86
CA THR A 601 -4.02 6.18 -26.49
C THR A 601 -4.55 5.09 -27.40
N LEU A 602 -3.87 3.94 -27.47
CA LEU A 602 -4.36 2.77 -28.21
C LEU A 602 -5.72 2.32 -27.66
N HIS A 603 -6.70 2.12 -28.54
CA HIS A 603 -8.07 1.78 -28.14
C HIS A 603 -8.79 0.91 -29.18
N THR A 604 -9.98 0.45 -28.81
CA THR A 604 -10.94 -0.24 -29.70
C THR A 604 -12.34 0.11 -29.21
N GLU A 605 -13.33 0.08 -30.10
CA GLU A 605 -14.73 0.46 -29.83
C GLU A 605 -14.91 1.88 -29.26
N ASN A 606 -15.73 2.69 -29.92
CA ASN A 606 -15.91 4.10 -29.55
C ASN A 606 -16.38 4.34 -28.09
N ALA A 607 -17.09 3.38 -27.47
CA ALA A 607 -17.53 3.50 -26.08
C ALA A 607 -16.40 3.35 -25.06
N LEU A 608 -15.34 2.63 -25.43
CA LEU A 608 -14.16 2.42 -24.58
C LEU A 608 -13.08 3.46 -24.87
N GLN A 609 -13.17 4.10 -26.04
CA GLN A 609 -12.29 5.16 -26.47
C GLN A 609 -12.16 6.22 -25.38
N VAL A 610 -10.97 6.27 -24.82
CA VAL A 610 -10.61 7.18 -23.74
C VAL A 610 -10.29 8.57 -24.29
N GLN A 611 -9.59 8.56 -25.43
CA GLN A 611 -9.11 9.72 -26.17
C GLN A 611 -8.96 9.31 -27.65
N GLU A 612 -8.90 10.28 -28.56
CA GLU A 612 -8.45 10.03 -29.93
C GLU A 612 -7.04 9.42 -29.96
N GLY A 613 -6.77 8.56 -30.95
CA GLY A 613 -5.56 7.76 -30.98
C GLY A 613 -5.59 6.71 -32.08
N VAL A 614 -4.63 5.78 -32.02
CA VAL A 614 -4.63 4.61 -32.90
C VAL A 614 -5.70 3.63 -32.41
N SER A 615 -6.58 3.18 -33.31
CA SER A 615 -7.57 2.16 -32.97
C SER A 615 -7.21 0.79 -33.57
N ILE A 616 -7.67 -0.29 -32.93
CA ILE A 616 -7.51 -1.66 -33.46
C ILE A 616 -8.18 -1.79 -34.84
N GLU A 617 -9.34 -1.16 -35.03
CA GLU A 617 -10.07 -1.14 -36.30
C GLU A 617 -9.29 -0.38 -37.38
N LYS A 618 -8.54 0.67 -37.02
CA LYS A 618 -7.65 1.40 -37.93
C LYS A 618 -6.49 0.51 -38.40
N ILE A 619 -5.88 -0.27 -37.50
CA ILE A 619 -4.82 -1.22 -37.86
C ILE A 619 -5.38 -2.33 -38.76
N ALA A 620 -6.50 -2.94 -38.39
CA ALA A 620 -7.15 -3.99 -39.18
C ALA A 620 -7.61 -3.49 -40.56
N GLY A 621 -8.20 -2.29 -40.60
CA GLY A 621 -8.64 -1.64 -41.83
C GLY A 621 -7.48 -1.34 -42.78
N TRP A 622 -6.33 -0.91 -42.25
CA TRP A 622 -5.12 -0.71 -43.06
C TRP A 622 -4.63 -2.03 -43.67
N LEU A 623 -4.55 -3.11 -42.89
CA LEU A 623 -4.14 -4.44 -43.38
C LEU A 623 -5.06 -4.93 -44.52
N LYS A 624 -6.37 -4.74 -44.36
CA LYS A 624 -7.36 -5.04 -45.41
C LYS A 624 -7.17 -4.18 -46.66
N GLN A 625 -6.88 -2.89 -46.51
CA GLN A 625 -6.60 -1.99 -47.63
C GLN A 625 -5.33 -2.37 -48.41
N GLN A 626 -4.34 -2.97 -47.74
CA GLN A 626 -3.16 -3.53 -48.43
C GLN A 626 -3.46 -4.84 -49.19
N GLY A 627 -4.71 -5.31 -49.20
CA GLY A 627 -5.13 -6.51 -49.91
C GLY A 627 -4.83 -7.81 -49.16
N ILE A 628 -4.47 -7.75 -47.87
CA ILE A 628 -4.30 -8.94 -47.05
C ILE A 628 -5.66 -9.59 -46.84
N THR A 629 -5.75 -10.88 -47.15
CA THR A 629 -6.94 -11.72 -46.99
C THR A 629 -6.66 -12.95 -46.12
N ARG A 630 -5.40 -13.32 -45.94
CA ARG A 630 -5.00 -14.46 -45.11
C ARG A 630 -3.62 -14.32 -44.49
N ILE A 631 -3.47 -14.78 -43.25
CA ILE A 631 -2.20 -14.92 -42.53
C ILE A 631 -1.93 -16.40 -42.24
N ASN A 632 -0.82 -16.93 -42.76
CA ASN A 632 -0.43 -18.35 -42.61
C ASN A 632 0.53 -18.61 -41.43
N GLY A 633 0.75 -17.63 -40.56
CA GLY A 633 1.51 -17.78 -39.31
C GLY A 633 0.74 -17.23 -38.11
N ASN A 634 1.47 -16.90 -37.05
CA ASN A 634 0.91 -16.37 -35.81
C ASN A 634 0.73 -14.85 -35.86
N LEU A 635 -0.09 -14.34 -34.95
CA LEU A 635 -0.12 -12.92 -34.61
C LEU A 635 0.78 -12.71 -33.39
N VAL A 636 1.88 -11.98 -33.56
CA VAL A 636 2.93 -11.83 -32.55
C VAL A 636 2.99 -10.40 -32.04
N MET A 637 2.75 -10.23 -30.75
CA MET A 637 2.78 -8.93 -30.08
C MET A 637 4.16 -8.75 -29.44
N ASP A 638 4.86 -7.68 -29.82
CA ASP A 638 6.13 -7.29 -29.22
C ASP A 638 5.89 -6.17 -28.20
N ASP A 639 5.96 -6.55 -26.93
CA ASP A 639 5.84 -5.69 -25.75
C ASP A 639 7.20 -5.42 -25.08
N SER A 640 8.31 -5.71 -25.78
CA SER A 640 9.67 -5.68 -25.19
C SER A 640 10.25 -4.28 -24.98
N TYR A 641 9.53 -3.23 -25.36
CA TYR A 641 10.00 -1.85 -25.15
C TYR A 641 9.99 -1.48 -23.65
N PHE A 642 9.08 -2.07 -22.87
CA PHE A 642 9.06 -1.97 -21.41
C PHE A 642 9.52 -3.27 -20.75
N ASP A 643 9.90 -3.17 -19.47
CA ASP A 643 10.09 -4.32 -18.59
C ASP A 643 8.78 -5.12 -18.40
N GLN A 644 8.89 -6.25 -17.72
CA GLN A 644 7.76 -7.15 -17.50
C GLN A 644 7.02 -6.90 -16.17
N GLN A 645 7.35 -5.81 -15.46
CA GLN A 645 6.69 -5.44 -14.21
C GLN A 645 5.34 -4.78 -14.52
N ARG A 646 4.24 -5.53 -14.35
CA ARG A 646 2.89 -5.09 -14.76
C ARG A 646 2.22 -4.10 -13.81
N LEU A 647 2.63 -4.05 -12.54
CA LEU A 647 2.08 -3.12 -11.54
C LEU A 647 3.16 -2.21 -10.97
N GLY A 648 2.79 -1.04 -10.46
CA GLY A 648 3.70 -0.18 -9.71
C GLY A 648 4.11 -0.81 -8.37
N LEU A 649 5.35 -0.60 -7.93
CA LEU A 649 5.83 -1.10 -6.62
C LEU A 649 5.11 -0.37 -5.48
N GLY A 650 4.69 -1.09 -4.44
CA GLY A 650 3.93 -0.54 -3.33
C GLY A 650 2.49 -0.15 -3.68
N TRP A 651 1.92 -0.75 -4.72
CA TRP A 651 0.47 -0.68 -4.96
C TRP A 651 -0.25 -1.70 -4.07
N ALA A 652 -1.47 -1.34 -3.66
CA ALA A 652 -2.30 -2.19 -2.82
C ALA A 652 -2.86 -3.39 -3.62
N TRP A 653 -2.83 -4.59 -3.04
CA TRP A 653 -3.33 -5.80 -3.70
C TRP A 653 -4.87 -5.80 -3.85
N ASP A 654 -5.57 -5.18 -2.92
CA ASP A 654 -7.03 -5.07 -2.87
C ASP A 654 -7.59 -4.08 -3.90
N ASP A 655 -6.71 -3.32 -4.58
CA ASP A 655 -7.08 -2.43 -5.66
C ASP A 655 -7.08 -3.10 -7.06
N GLU A 656 -6.63 -4.36 -7.16
CA GLU A 656 -6.35 -5.07 -8.43
C GLU A 656 -7.55 -5.23 -9.40
N SER A 657 -8.77 -5.00 -8.93
CA SER A 657 -10.00 -5.05 -9.73
C SER A 657 -10.42 -3.69 -10.29
N TYR A 658 -9.83 -2.59 -9.82
CA TYR A 658 -10.27 -1.24 -10.16
C TYR A 658 -9.41 -0.60 -11.26
N TYR A 659 -10.05 0.15 -12.14
CA TYR A 659 -9.42 0.76 -13.32
C TYR A 659 -8.22 1.67 -13.02
N TYR A 660 -8.15 2.23 -11.81
CA TYR A 660 -7.05 3.12 -11.40
C TYR A 660 -5.80 2.35 -10.97
N ASN A 661 -5.86 1.01 -10.86
CA ASN A 661 -4.74 0.10 -10.69
C ASN A 661 -4.58 -0.80 -11.95
N PRO A 662 -4.25 -0.19 -13.11
CA PRO A 662 -4.18 -0.90 -14.38
C PRO A 662 -2.87 -1.69 -14.51
N THR A 663 -2.90 -2.78 -15.26
CA THR A 663 -1.65 -3.44 -15.68
C THR A 663 -0.97 -2.66 -16.79
N ILE A 664 0.34 -2.52 -16.71
CA ILE A 664 1.17 -1.71 -17.61
C ILE A 664 1.94 -2.59 -18.59
N GLY A 665 1.94 -2.21 -19.87
CA GLY A 665 2.75 -2.80 -20.95
C GLY A 665 2.95 -1.77 -22.07
N ALA A 666 4.04 -1.87 -22.82
CA ALA A 666 4.31 -0.99 -23.96
C ALA A 666 3.30 -1.16 -25.11
N LEU A 667 2.57 -2.27 -25.15
CA LEU A 667 1.44 -2.53 -26.03
C LEU A 667 0.21 -2.87 -25.19
N ALA A 668 -0.66 -1.90 -24.99
CA ALA A 668 -1.85 -2.03 -24.18
C ALA A 668 -2.93 -1.07 -24.70
N MET A 669 -4.20 -1.51 -24.72
CA MET A 669 -5.32 -0.72 -25.24
C MET A 669 -6.38 -0.49 -24.19
N ASN A 670 -7.18 0.57 -24.35
CA ASN A 670 -8.26 0.92 -23.42
C ASN A 670 -7.78 0.98 -21.95
N ARG A 671 -6.55 1.47 -21.72
CA ARG A 671 -5.86 1.47 -20.41
C ARG A 671 -5.61 0.09 -19.80
N GLY A 672 -5.59 -0.96 -20.62
CA GLY A 672 -5.53 -2.34 -20.13
C GLY A 672 -6.80 -2.77 -19.41
N THR A 673 -7.98 -2.23 -19.81
CA THR A 673 -9.27 -2.56 -19.20
C THR A 673 -10.28 -3.09 -20.22
N VAL A 674 -11.22 -3.90 -19.72
CA VAL A 674 -12.54 -4.09 -20.34
C VAL A 674 -13.58 -3.27 -19.56
N MET A 675 -14.70 -2.95 -20.18
CA MET A 675 -15.84 -2.30 -19.53
C MET A 675 -16.99 -3.29 -19.36
N ILE A 676 -17.58 -3.32 -18.18
CA ILE A 676 -18.78 -4.08 -17.84
C ILE A 676 -19.90 -3.08 -17.61
N GLU A 677 -20.77 -2.91 -18.59
CA GLU A 677 -22.04 -2.19 -18.39
C GLU A 677 -23.01 -3.13 -17.68
N PHE A 678 -23.75 -2.62 -16.70
CA PHE A 678 -24.68 -3.41 -15.91
C PHE A 678 -25.95 -2.62 -15.58
N LYS A 679 -27.07 -3.33 -15.41
CA LYS A 679 -28.34 -2.78 -14.94
C LYS A 679 -29.20 -3.88 -14.33
N PRO A 680 -30.18 -3.56 -13.45
CA PRO A 680 -31.10 -4.58 -12.97
C PRO A 680 -31.88 -5.21 -14.14
N ALA A 681 -32.25 -6.48 -13.96
CA ALA A 681 -33.20 -7.16 -14.84
C ALA A 681 -34.61 -6.58 -14.65
N ASN A 682 -35.56 -7.04 -15.47
CA ASN A 682 -36.94 -6.56 -15.37
C ASN A 682 -37.66 -7.05 -14.11
N ASP A 683 -37.31 -8.24 -13.62
CA ASP A 683 -37.94 -8.89 -12.48
C ASP A 683 -36.93 -9.23 -11.38
N ALA A 684 -37.34 -9.05 -10.11
CA ALA A 684 -36.52 -9.46 -8.97
C ALA A 684 -36.33 -10.99 -8.94
N GLY A 685 -35.13 -11.43 -8.54
CA GLY A 685 -34.71 -12.82 -8.56
C GLY A 685 -33.98 -13.23 -9.84
N GLU A 686 -34.09 -12.46 -10.93
CA GLU A 686 -33.32 -12.66 -12.15
C GLU A 686 -31.87 -12.15 -12.01
N ARG A 687 -30.97 -12.62 -12.87
CA ARG A 687 -29.58 -12.16 -12.87
C ARG A 687 -29.48 -10.73 -13.38
N VAL A 688 -28.53 -9.97 -12.85
CA VAL A 688 -28.20 -8.62 -13.36
C VAL A 688 -27.89 -8.70 -14.86
N GLU A 689 -28.46 -7.79 -15.66
CA GLU A 689 -28.19 -7.71 -17.09
C GLU A 689 -26.84 -7.02 -17.32
N ILE A 690 -25.99 -7.60 -18.18
CA ILE A 690 -24.65 -7.07 -18.44
C ILE A 690 -24.28 -7.03 -19.92
N ASN A 691 -23.36 -6.13 -20.25
CA ASN A 691 -22.70 -6.06 -21.56
C ASN A 691 -21.19 -5.84 -21.36
N VAL A 692 -20.38 -6.66 -22.03
CA VAL A 692 -18.92 -6.61 -21.96
C VAL A 692 -18.38 -5.94 -23.21
N LEU A 693 -17.55 -4.91 -23.03
CA LEU A 693 -16.95 -4.14 -24.10
C LEU A 693 -15.41 -4.12 -23.94
N PRO A 694 -14.62 -4.52 -24.97
CA PRO A 694 -15.09 -5.05 -26.22
C PRO A 694 -15.61 -6.47 -26.04
N LYS A 695 -16.42 -6.93 -26.99
CA LYS A 695 -16.82 -8.34 -27.00
C LYS A 695 -15.61 -9.19 -27.40
N THR A 696 -14.97 -9.80 -26.41
CA THR A 696 -13.75 -10.58 -26.59
C THR A 696 -13.78 -11.88 -25.80
N ALA A 697 -13.14 -12.92 -26.33
CA ALA A 697 -12.90 -14.17 -25.61
C ALA A 697 -11.74 -14.06 -24.58
N TYR A 698 -11.09 -12.90 -24.49
CA TYR A 698 -9.94 -12.69 -23.60
C TYR A 698 -10.29 -12.69 -22.11
N VAL A 699 -11.52 -12.29 -21.77
CA VAL A 699 -12.04 -12.31 -20.40
C VAL A 699 -13.18 -13.31 -20.27
N GLN A 700 -13.25 -13.98 -19.11
CA GLN A 700 -14.37 -14.83 -18.74
C GLN A 700 -15.23 -14.11 -17.71
N VAL A 701 -16.52 -13.92 -17.98
CA VAL A 701 -17.43 -13.29 -17.01
C VAL A 701 -18.34 -14.32 -16.37
N ILE A 702 -18.32 -14.39 -15.04
CA ILE A 702 -19.20 -15.24 -14.23
C ILE A 702 -20.20 -14.34 -13.50
N ASN A 703 -21.46 -14.41 -13.92
CA ASN A 703 -22.53 -13.60 -13.34
C ASN A 703 -23.35 -14.41 -12.34
N GLU A 704 -23.09 -14.18 -11.06
CA GLU A 704 -23.80 -14.74 -9.90
C GLU A 704 -24.70 -13.69 -9.22
N ALA A 705 -24.56 -12.42 -9.60
CA ALA A 705 -25.33 -11.31 -9.10
C ALA A 705 -26.82 -11.40 -9.44
N LYS A 706 -27.65 -10.89 -8.54
CA LYS A 706 -29.12 -10.94 -8.66
C LYS A 706 -29.73 -9.56 -8.59
N THR A 707 -30.82 -9.39 -9.32
CA THR A 707 -31.71 -8.24 -9.18
C THR A 707 -32.62 -8.46 -7.98
N VAL A 708 -32.75 -7.48 -7.09
CA VAL A 708 -33.59 -7.55 -5.88
C VAL A 708 -34.69 -6.49 -5.89
N GLN A 709 -35.63 -6.55 -4.94
CA GLN A 709 -36.72 -5.58 -4.90
C GLN A 709 -36.21 -4.15 -4.68
N LYS A 710 -37.02 -3.18 -5.10
CA LYS A 710 -36.76 -1.76 -4.84
C LYS A 710 -36.54 -1.50 -3.35
N GLY A 711 -35.48 -0.75 -3.03
CA GLY A 711 -35.14 -0.33 -1.67
C GLY A 711 -34.48 -1.41 -0.80
N GLU A 712 -34.23 -2.61 -1.34
CA GLU A 712 -33.29 -3.55 -0.72
C GLU A 712 -31.85 -3.01 -0.81
N GLU A 713 -30.96 -3.55 0.01
CA GLU A 713 -29.56 -3.14 0.06
C GLU A 713 -28.84 -3.47 -1.27
N ASN A 714 -28.11 -2.49 -1.81
CA ASN A 714 -27.24 -2.69 -2.96
C ASN A 714 -25.89 -3.26 -2.50
N THR A 715 -25.69 -4.55 -2.71
CA THR A 715 -24.44 -5.26 -2.41
C THR A 715 -23.72 -5.72 -3.68
N PHE A 716 -24.14 -5.20 -4.84
CA PHE A 716 -23.59 -5.58 -6.14
C PHE A 716 -22.09 -5.25 -6.22
N ALA A 717 -21.29 -6.24 -6.64
CA ALA A 717 -19.85 -6.09 -6.78
C ALA A 717 -19.35 -6.72 -8.08
N ILE A 718 -18.34 -6.10 -8.69
CA ILE A 718 -17.62 -6.60 -9.87
C ILE A 718 -16.16 -6.74 -9.48
N LEU A 719 -15.69 -7.97 -9.34
CA LEU A 719 -14.32 -8.28 -8.92
C LEU A 719 -13.64 -9.19 -9.94
N ARG A 720 -12.32 -9.04 -10.10
CA ARG A 720 -11.52 -9.94 -10.92
C ARG A 720 -10.80 -10.94 -10.04
N ASP A 721 -10.91 -12.22 -10.38
CA ASP A 721 -10.15 -13.29 -9.73
C ASP A 721 -8.66 -13.02 -9.90
N ARG A 722 -7.96 -12.97 -8.77
CA ARG A 722 -6.57 -12.55 -8.66
C ARG A 722 -5.65 -13.34 -9.60
N GLY A 723 -4.80 -12.63 -10.34
CA GLY A 723 -3.88 -13.23 -11.31
C GLY A 723 -4.53 -13.87 -12.55
N THR A 724 -5.84 -13.67 -12.76
CA THR A 724 -6.58 -14.23 -13.90
C THR A 724 -7.36 -13.16 -14.67
N ASN A 725 -7.95 -13.55 -15.80
CA ASN A 725 -8.93 -12.75 -16.55
C ASN A 725 -10.38 -13.23 -16.34
N THR A 726 -10.67 -13.81 -15.18
CA THR A 726 -12.03 -14.16 -14.77
C THR A 726 -12.63 -13.01 -13.95
N ILE A 727 -13.73 -12.44 -14.41
CA ILE A 727 -14.47 -11.36 -13.75
C ILE A 727 -15.73 -11.96 -13.15
N ARG A 728 -15.92 -11.81 -11.84
CA ARG A 728 -17.09 -12.27 -11.08
C ARG A 728 -17.98 -11.10 -10.71
N LEU A 729 -19.27 -11.27 -10.97
CA LEU A 729 -20.30 -10.36 -10.52
C LEU A 729 -21.11 -11.08 -9.44
N SER A 730 -21.19 -10.48 -8.26
CA SER A 730 -21.88 -11.04 -7.10
C SER A 730 -22.77 -10.00 -6.42
N GLY A 731 -23.49 -10.42 -5.37
CA GLY A 731 -24.36 -9.55 -4.60
C GLY A 731 -25.70 -9.21 -5.25
N ASN A 732 -26.35 -8.18 -4.71
CA ASN A 732 -27.72 -7.79 -5.02
C ASN A 732 -27.76 -6.38 -5.64
N LEU A 733 -28.43 -6.22 -6.79
CA LEU A 733 -28.67 -4.95 -7.44
C LEU A 733 -30.18 -4.60 -7.40
N PRO A 734 -30.62 -3.53 -6.73
CA PRO A 734 -32.04 -3.18 -6.63
C PRO A 734 -32.68 -2.78 -7.97
N LEU A 735 -33.97 -3.10 -8.16
CA LEU A 735 -34.76 -2.76 -9.36
C LEU A 735 -34.82 -1.25 -9.67
N ASP A 736 -34.61 -0.39 -8.68
CA ASP A 736 -34.60 1.07 -8.85
C ASP A 736 -33.21 1.66 -9.15
N HIS A 737 -32.19 0.80 -9.36
CA HIS A 737 -30.89 1.23 -9.87
C HIS A 737 -30.98 1.55 -11.38
N GLU A 738 -30.46 2.69 -11.82
CA GLU A 738 -30.56 3.13 -13.23
C GLU A 738 -29.63 2.36 -14.20
N GLY A 739 -28.68 1.61 -13.63
CA GLY A 739 -27.59 0.97 -14.37
C GLY A 739 -26.37 1.87 -14.44
N ASP A 740 -25.19 1.26 -14.66
CA ASP A 740 -23.92 1.98 -14.77
C ASP A 740 -22.90 1.12 -15.52
N TYR A 741 -21.62 1.49 -15.48
CA TYR A 741 -20.52 0.68 -15.98
C TYR A 741 -19.33 0.70 -15.04
N GLU A 742 -18.55 -0.38 -15.05
CA GLU A 742 -17.24 -0.44 -14.41
C GLU A 742 -16.15 -0.82 -15.41
N ARG A 743 -14.95 -0.29 -15.19
CA ARG A 743 -13.75 -0.70 -15.95
C ARG A 743 -12.91 -1.64 -15.11
N VAL A 744 -12.64 -2.82 -15.65
CA VAL A 744 -11.91 -3.88 -14.96
C VAL A 744 -10.56 -4.11 -15.67
N PRO A 745 -9.42 -3.98 -14.97
CA PRO A 745 -8.11 -4.31 -15.53
C PRO A 745 -8.03 -5.75 -16.01
N VAL A 746 -7.18 -6.02 -17.00
CA VAL A 746 -6.90 -7.38 -17.50
C VAL A 746 -5.44 -7.75 -17.29
N GLU A 747 -5.15 -9.03 -17.11
CA GLU A 747 -3.78 -9.57 -17.14
C GLU A 747 -3.22 -9.60 -18.58
N GLU A 748 -1.91 -9.47 -18.70
CA GLU A 748 -1.15 -9.52 -19.97
C GLU A 748 -1.74 -8.61 -21.08
N PRO A 749 -1.64 -7.28 -20.93
CA PRO A 749 -2.34 -6.34 -21.80
C PRO A 749 -1.91 -6.39 -23.27
N ALA A 750 -0.69 -6.84 -23.57
CA ALA A 750 -0.26 -7.09 -24.96
C ALA A 750 -1.02 -8.25 -25.60
N LYS A 751 -1.31 -9.30 -24.83
CA LYS A 751 -2.07 -10.46 -25.32
C LYS A 751 -3.54 -10.10 -25.48
N TYR A 752 -4.07 -9.22 -24.65
CA TYR A 752 -5.38 -8.60 -24.84
C TYR A 752 -5.46 -7.86 -26.17
N VAL A 753 -4.51 -6.97 -26.47
CA VAL A 753 -4.42 -6.27 -27.77
C VAL A 753 -4.40 -7.26 -28.94
N GLY A 754 -3.53 -8.28 -28.87
CA GLY A 754 -3.43 -9.27 -29.93
C GLY A 754 -4.69 -10.11 -30.11
N THR A 755 -5.39 -10.45 -29.03
CA THR A 755 -6.64 -11.22 -29.08
C THR A 755 -7.73 -10.41 -29.78
N VAL A 756 -7.95 -9.16 -29.36
CA VAL A 756 -8.98 -8.32 -29.98
C VAL A 756 -8.63 -7.90 -31.40
N LEU A 757 -7.34 -7.69 -31.71
CA LEU A 757 -6.90 -7.47 -33.08
C LEU A 757 -7.18 -8.70 -33.96
N LYS A 758 -6.90 -9.91 -33.48
CA LYS A 758 -7.21 -11.14 -34.21
C LYS A 758 -8.72 -11.26 -34.48
N GLU A 759 -9.54 -11.05 -33.45
CA GLU A 759 -11.00 -11.09 -33.55
C GLU A 759 -11.51 -10.05 -34.56
N THR A 760 -10.98 -8.84 -34.53
CA THR A 760 -11.34 -7.75 -35.47
C THR A 760 -10.90 -8.08 -36.91
N LEU A 761 -9.71 -8.64 -37.11
CA LEU A 761 -9.22 -9.06 -38.43
C LEU A 761 -10.12 -10.14 -39.03
N GLU A 762 -10.51 -11.14 -38.24
CA GLU A 762 -11.42 -12.21 -38.67
C GLU A 762 -12.81 -11.66 -39.02
N GLN A 763 -13.36 -10.75 -38.20
CA GLN A 763 -14.61 -10.04 -38.50
C GLN A 763 -14.54 -9.23 -39.79
N GLN A 764 -13.37 -8.68 -40.13
CA GLN A 764 -13.15 -7.95 -41.37
C GLN A 764 -12.86 -8.84 -42.59
N GLY A 765 -12.81 -10.16 -42.42
CA GLY A 765 -12.63 -11.16 -43.48
C GLY A 765 -11.18 -11.56 -43.74
N ILE A 766 -10.24 -11.25 -42.84
CA ILE A 766 -8.85 -11.71 -42.92
C ILE A 766 -8.75 -13.03 -42.16
N ALA A 767 -8.53 -14.13 -42.89
CA ALA A 767 -8.49 -15.46 -42.30
C ALA A 767 -7.12 -15.80 -41.71
N PHE A 768 -7.10 -16.55 -40.60
CA PHE A 768 -5.89 -17.15 -40.05
C PHE A 768 -5.78 -18.64 -40.42
N ALA A 769 -4.57 -19.19 -40.37
CA ALA A 769 -4.40 -20.64 -40.42
C ALA A 769 -4.99 -21.30 -39.15
N PRO A 770 -5.48 -22.54 -39.20
CA PRO A 770 -6.14 -23.18 -38.05
C PRO A 770 -5.29 -23.28 -36.77
N LYS A 771 -3.96 -23.19 -36.87
CA LYS A 771 -3.02 -23.25 -35.74
C LYS A 771 -2.42 -21.90 -35.37
N SER A 772 -2.94 -20.80 -35.93
CA SER A 772 -2.42 -19.46 -35.65
C SER A 772 -2.79 -19.04 -34.22
N GLU A 773 -1.77 -18.72 -33.43
CA GLU A 773 -1.89 -18.26 -32.06
C GLU A 773 -1.59 -16.76 -31.93
N VAL A 774 -1.99 -16.18 -30.80
CA VAL A 774 -1.52 -14.87 -30.35
C VAL A 774 -0.36 -15.10 -29.38
N LEU A 775 0.83 -14.64 -29.75
CA LEU A 775 2.08 -14.85 -29.00
C LEU A 775 2.67 -13.52 -28.52
N ILE A 776 3.37 -13.54 -27.38
CA ILE A 776 4.16 -12.40 -26.89
C ILE A 776 5.64 -12.69 -27.11
N GLN A 777 6.25 -12.06 -28.10
CA GLN A 777 7.66 -12.26 -28.46
C GLN A 777 8.24 -11.00 -29.11
N PRO A 778 9.55 -10.72 -28.94
CA PRO A 778 10.20 -9.64 -29.65
C PRO A 778 10.13 -9.82 -31.18
N VAL A 779 9.95 -8.72 -31.92
CA VAL A 779 10.03 -8.74 -33.39
C VAL A 779 11.44 -9.18 -33.81
N PRO A 780 11.59 -10.22 -34.65
CA PRO A 780 12.92 -10.67 -35.06
C PRO A 780 13.58 -9.65 -36.00
N PRO A 781 14.92 -9.51 -35.99
CA PRO A 781 15.62 -8.57 -36.87
C PRO A 781 15.37 -8.78 -38.38
N SER A 782 14.92 -9.98 -38.77
CA SER A 782 14.58 -10.32 -40.17
C SER A 782 13.18 -9.88 -40.59
N ALA A 783 12.32 -9.44 -39.67
CA ALA A 783 10.96 -9.01 -40.01
C ALA A 783 10.98 -7.72 -40.84
N VAL A 784 10.05 -7.62 -41.79
CA VAL A 784 9.91 -6.48 -42.70
C VAL A 784 8.86 -5.53 -42.13
N LYS A 785 9.28 -4.30 -41.81
CA LYS A 785 8.34 -3.24 -41.38
C LYS A 785 7.41 -2.88 -42.54
N TRP A 786 6.11 -2.94 -42.28
CA TRP A 786 5.08 -2.61 -43.26
C TRP A 786 4.53 -1.21 -43.09
N THR A 787 4.26 -0.80 -41.84
CA THR A 787 3.72 0.53 -41.53
C THR A 787 4.03 0.94 -40.09
N GLN A 788 3.73 2.20 -39.79
CA GLN A 788 3.76 2.80 -38.46
C GLN A 788 2.50 3.64 -38.27
N PHE A 789 1.91 3.53 -37.08
CA PHE A 789 0.89 4.43 -36.59
C PHE A 789 1.48 5.32 -35.50
N GLU A 790 0.99 6.55 -35.43
CA GLU A 790 1.44 7.55 -34.47
C GLU A 790 0.27 7.95 -33.58
N SER A 791 0.57 8.16 -32.29
CA SER A 791 -0.38 8.66 -31.30
C SER A 791 -0.72 10.13 -31.54
N LEU A 792 -1.58 10.69 -30.68
CA LEU A 792 -1.64 12.14 -30.53
C LEU A 792 -0.31 12.70 -30.01
N PRO A 793 0.00 13.99 -30.26
CA PRO A 793 1.16 14.65 -29.69
C PRO A 793 1.15 14.65 -28.15
N LEU A 794 2.33 14.65 -27.54
CA LEU A 794 2.52 14.55 -26.09
C LEU A 794 1.76 15.63 -25.31
N LYS A 795 1.63 16.85 -25.85
CA LYS A 795 0.83 17.91 -25.22
C LYS A 795 -0.62 17.51 -24.97
N GLU A 796 -1.25 16.77 -25.87
CA GLU A 796 -2.64 16.31 -25.73
C GLU A 796 -2.74 15.16 -24.73
N ILE A 797 -1.73 14.29 -24.70
CA ILE A 797 -1.62 13.18 -23.75
C ILE A 797 -1.41 13.71 -22.32
N VAL A 798 -0.52 14.70 -22.15
CA VAL A 798 -0.25 15.37 -20.86
C VAL A 798 -1.47 16.16 -20.40
N GLN A 799 -2.15 16.88 -21.29
CA GLN A 799 -3.41 17.54 -20.97
C GLN A 799 -4.46 16.53 -20.50
N TYR A 800 -4.66 15.44 -21.23
CA TYR A 800 -5.61 14.41 -20.80
C TYR A 800 -5.26 13.85 -19.42
N LEU A 801 -4.00 13.44 -19.24
CA LEU A 801 -3.48 12.88 -18.00
C LEU A 801 -3.73 13.83 -16.82
N ASN A 802 -3.34 15.10 -16.93
CA ASN A 802 -3.46 16.04 -15.82
C ASN A 802 -4.91 16.41 -15.51
N LYS A 803 -5.75 16.62 -16.53
CA LYS A 803 -7.18 16.94 -16.36
C LYS A 803 -7.96 15.78 -15.74
N ARG A 804 -7.69 14.54 -16.19
CA ARG A 804 -8.40 13.32 -15.74
C ARG A 804 -7.73 12.62 -14.57
N SER A 805 -6.51 13.01 -14.22
CA SER A 805 -5.68 12.37 -13.19
C SER A 805 -5.42 10.89 -13.46
N ASP A 806 -5.13 10.54 -14.71
CA ASP A 806 -5.08 9.15 -15.16
C ASP A 806 -3.78 8.44 -14.75
N ASN A 807 -3.89 7.37 -13.96
CA ASN A 807 -2.73 6.60 -13.47
C ASN A 807 -2.05 5.80 -14.58
N TYR A 808 -2.82 5.18 -15.47
CA TYR A 808 -2.28 4.42 -16.61
C TYR A 808 -1.36 5.30 -17.45
N TYR A 809 -1.84 6.48 -17.82
CA TYR A 809 -1.07 7.42 -18.65
C TYR A 809 0.22 7.86 -17.95
N ALA A 810 0.18 8.11 -16.64
CA ALA A 810 1.36 8.52 -15.88
C ALA A 810 2.44 7.42 -15.85
N GLU A 811 2.06 6.15 -15.64
CA GLU A 811 3.02 5.04 -15.65
C GLU A 811 3.59 4.76 -17.06
N MET A 812 2.75 4.86 -18.09
CA MET A 812 3.18 4.73 -19.48
C MET A 812 4.19 5.81 -19.85
N LEU A 813 3.97 7.07 -19.44
CA LEU A 813 4.92 8.16 -19.63
C LEU A 813 6.22 7.93 -18.85
N LEU A 814 6.15 7.49 -17.59
CA LEU A 814 7.32 7.23 -16.76
C LEU A 814 8.22 6.15 -17.38
N LYS A 815 7.66 5.02 -17.79
CA LYS A 815 8.43 3.95 -18.46
C LYS A 815 8.97 4.42 -19.82
N SER A 816 8.20 5.21 -20.57
CA SER A 816 8.66 5.78 -21.84
C SER A 816 9.85 6.73 -21.67
N LEU A 817 9.87 7.53 -20.60
CA LEU A 817 11.01 8.37 -20.25
C LEU A 817 12.27 7.53 -20.00
N GLY A 818 12.15 6.45 -19.21
CA GLY A 818 13.24 5.52 -18.97
C GLY A 818 13.74 4.87 -20.28
N ALA A 819 12.81 4.44 -21.14
CA ALA A 819 13.16 3.83 -22.42
C ALA A 819 13.88 4.83 -23.35
N ALA A 820 13.35 6.05 -23.47
CA ALA A 820 13.87 7.07 -24.37
C ALA A 820 15.20 7.68 -23.92
N LYS A 821 15.42 7.84 -22.61
CA LYS A 821 16.60 8.54 -22.06
C LYS A 821 17.67 7.63 -21.47
N LYS A 822 17.28 6.44 -20.97
CA LYS A 822 18.19 5.47 -20.34
C LYS A 822 18.29 4.16 -21.11
N GLY A 823 17.50 3.98 -22.17
CA GLY A 823 17.44 2.74 -22.95
C GLY A 823 16.75 1.59 -22.20
N LYS A 824 16.03 1.88 -21.10
CA LYS A 824 15.37 0.89 -20.25
C LYS A 824 13.95 1.34 -19.89
N GLY A 825 12.94 0.70 -20.47
CA GLY A 825 11.53 1.02 -20.20
C GLY A 825 11.03 0.49 -18.86
N SER A 826 11.52 1.07 -17.77
CA SER A 826 11.19 0.67 -16.40
C SER A 826 10.83 1.87 -15.55
N ALA A 827 10.01 1.66 -14.51
CA ALA A 827 9.65 2.72 -13.57
C ALA A 827 10.89 3.31 -12.89
N ALA A 828 11.83 2.47 -12.46
CA ALA A 828 13.08 2.91 -11.83
C ALA A 828 13.94 3.80 -12.76
N ALA A 829 14.12 3.41 -14.02
CA ALA A 829 14.85 4.24 -14.98
C ALA A 829 14.10 5.53 -15.32
N GLY A 830 12.77 5.50 -15.36
CA GLY A 830 11.94 6.69 -15.52
C GLY A 830 12.08 7.65 -14.34
N ALA A 831 12.03 7.13 -13.11
CA ALA A 831 12.20 7.90 -11.89
C ALA A 831 13.59 8.55 -11.84
N GLU A 832 14.64 7.87 -12.28
CA GLU A 832 15.98 8.45 -12.42
C GLU A 832 15.98 9.71 -13.32
N VAL A 833 15.30 9.65 -14.47
CA VAL A 833 15.15 10.79 -15.41
C VAL A 833 14.34 11.93 -14.78
N VAL A 834 13.31 11.60 -14.01
CA VAL A 834 12.51 12.58 -13.25
C VAL A 834 13.39 13.27 -12.21
N MET A 835 14.18 12.54 -11.44
CA MET A 835 15.08 13.10 -10.42
C MET A 835 16.15 14.00 -11.03
N GLU A 836 16.72 13.62 -12.19
CA GLU A 836 17.63 14.47 -12.96
C GLU A 836 16.97 15.79 -13.38
N THR A 837 15.71 15.72 -13.83
CA THR A 837 14.94 16.90 -14.25
C THR A 837 14.54 17.78 -13.06
N VAL A 838 14.13 17.20 -11.93
CA VAL A 838 13.87 17.95 -10.69
C VAL A 838 15.11 18.73 -10.28
N SER A 839 16.29 18.10 -10.35
CA SER A 839 17.56 18.78 -10.06
C SER A 839 17.85 19.91 -11.05
N SER A 840 17.60 19.73 -12.35
CA SER A 840 17.83 20.78 -13.36
C SER A 840 16.88 21.98 -13.20
N LEU A 841 15.66 21.73 -12.68
CA LEU A 841 14.68 22.76 -12.34
C LEU A 841 15.01 23.50 -11.02
N GLY A 842 16.09 23.11 -10.33
CA GLY A 842 16.53 23.71 -9.07
C GLY A 842 15.90 23.08 -7.82
N GLY A 843 15.19 21.96 -7.96
CA GLY A 843 14.62 21.20 -6.86
C GLY A 843 15.62 20.25 -6.18
N ASN A 844 15.36 19.93 -4.92
CA ASN A 844 16.14 18.97 -4.15
C ASN A 844 15.62 17.54 -4.33
N THR A 845 16.52 16.58 -4.47
CA THR A 845 16.24 15.16 -4.76
C THR A 845 16.35 14.23 -3.54
N THR A 846 16.38 14.75 -2.31
CA THR A 846 16.36 13.95 -1.07
C THR A 846 14.96 13.45 -0.73
N PHE A 847 14.36 12.69 -1.65
CA PHE A 847 13.02 12.14 -1.53
C PHE A 847 12.91 10.84 -2.36
N ASP A 848 11.86 10.05 -2.14
CA ASP A 848 11.66 8.76 -2.82
C ASP A 848 10.52 8.86 -3.84
N MET A 849 10.78 8.40 -5.07
CA MET A 849 9.80 8.26 -6.15
C MET A 849 9.89 6.84 -6.72
N MET A 850 8.78 6.10 -6.64
CA MET A 850 8.69 4.69 -7.06
C MET A 850 7.78 4.47 -8.27
N ASP A 851 6.79 5.35 -8.48
CA ASP A 851 5.88 5.30 -9.62
C ASP A 851 5.68 6.71 -10.23
N GLY A 852 4.95 6.80 -11.34
CA GLY A 852 4.71 8.06 -12.05
C GLY A 852 3.39 8.73 -11.67
N SER A 853 2.44 7.95 -11.15
CA SER A 853 1.07 8.36 -10.87
C SER A 853 0.87 8.93 -9.46
N GLY A 854 1.71 8.55 -8.50
CA GLY A 854 1.52 8.86 -7.09
C GLY A 854 0.61 7.88 -6.35
N LEU A 855 0.25 6.74 -6.95
CA LEU A 855 -0.62 5.74 -6.34
C LEU A 855 0.10 4.95 -5.25
N THR A 856 1.41 4.71 -5.38
CA THR A 856 2.18 4.08 -4.31
C THR A 856 2.43 5.02 -3.14
N ARG A 857 2.27 4.48 -1.92
CA ARG A 857 2.60 5.17 -0.67
C ARG A 857 4.10 5.17 -0.35
N TYR A 858 4.92 4.52 -1.19
CA TYR A 858 6.37 4.66 -1.12
C TYR A 858 6.85 6.01 -1.64
N ASN A 859 6.03 6.71 -2.43
CA ASN A 859 6.33 8.09 -2.81
C ASN A 859 6.23 9.00 -1.58
N LEU A 860 7.32 9.67 -1.27
CA LEU A 860 7.40 10.63 -0.17
C LEU A 860 8.09 11.86 -0.72
N ILE A 861 7.39 12.99 -0.79
CA ILE A 861 7.89 14.27 -1.32
C ILE A 861 7.30 15.42 -0.50
N SER A 862 8.01 16.53 -0.42
CA SER A 862 7.59 17.70 0.36
C SER A 862 6.86 18.76 -0.48
N ALA A 863 6.07 19.59 0.20
CA ALA A 863 5.38 20.71 -0.45
C ALA A 863 6.37 21.69 -1.09
N ARG A 864 7.53 21.91 -0.46
CA ARG A 864 8.62 22.73 -1.00
C ARG A 864 9.21 22.13 -2.28
N GLN A 865 9.46 20.82 -2.30
CA GLN A 865 10.00 20.15 -3.50
C GLN A 865 9.04 20.24 -4.69
N ILE A 866 7.73 20.04 -4.47
CA ILE A 866 6.71 20.26 -5.51
C ILE A 866 6.72 21.72 -5.98
N ALA A 867 6.74 22.69 -5.05
CA ALA A 867 6.77 24.10 -5.38
C ALA A 867 8.03 24.49 -6.18
N SER A 868 9.19 23.90 -5.89
CA SER A 868 10.43 24.13 -6.66
C SER A 868 10.33 23.63 -8.11
N VAL A 869 9.65 22.50 -8.35
CA VAL A 869 9.40 22.01 -9.71
C VAL A 869 8.47 22.96 -10.46
N LEU A 870 7.40 23.42 -9.82
CA LEU A 870 6.49 24.42 -10.39
C LEU A 870 7.24 25.72 -10.72
N GLU A 871 8.06 26.22 -9.80
CA GLU A 871 8.88 27.41 -10.02
C GLU A 871 9.87 27.22 -11.17
N GLY A 872 10.59 26.10 -11.19
CA GLY A 872 11.53 25.80 -12.27
C GLY A 872 10.84 25.77 -13.64
N MET A 873 9.64 25.17 -13.71
CA MET A 873 8.88 25.09 -14.95
C MET A 873 8.53 26.46 -15.53
N THR A 874 8.37 27.51 -14.72
CA THR A 874 8.11 28.87 -15.24
C THR A 874 9.23 29.44 -16.13
N LYS A 875 10.42 28.82 -16.08
CA LYS A 875 11.62 29.22 -16.83
C LYS A 875 11.82 28.38 -18.09
N GLU A 876 11.01 27.33 -18.28
CA GLU A 876 11.13 26.40 -19.39
C GLU A 876 10.29 26.84 -20.59
N SER A 877 10.75 26.52 -21.80
CA SER A 877 10.02 26.84 -23.05
C SER A 877 8.69 26.10 -23.18
N THR A 878 8.52 25.02 -22.42
CA THR A 878 7.32 24.16 -22.36
C THR A 878 6.32 24.62 -21.30
N PHE A 879 6.60 25.70 -20.55
CA PHE A 879 5.76 26.18 -19.44
C PHE A 879 4.30 26.34 -19.83
N THR A 880 4.02 27.04 -20.93
CA THR A 880 2.64 27.29 -21.37
C THR A 880 1.87 25.99 -21.61
N THR A 881 2.49 25.02 -22.27
CA THR A 881 1.88 23.70 -22.48
C THR A 881 1.65 22.95 -21.16
N PHE A 882 2.60 23.05 -20.22
CA PHE A 882 2.46 22.44 -18.89
C PHE A 882 1.31 23.08 -18.10
N ASP A 883 1.26 24.40 -18.02
CA ASP A 883 0.24 25.16 -17.30
C ASP A 883 -1.17 24.90 -17.86
N GLU A 884 -1.33 24.98 -19.18
CA GLU A 884 -2.61 24.71 -19.87
C GLU A 884 -3.09 23.25 -19.72
N SER A 885 -2.20 22.33 -19.35
CA SER A 885 -2.54 20.94 -19.06
C SER A 885 -3.23 20.75 -17.71
N LEU A 886 -3.04 21.67 -16.76
CA LEU A 886 -3.53 21.53 -15.39
C LEU A 886 -5.04 21.85 -15.29
N PRO A 887 -5.82 21.13 -14.46
CA PRO A 887 -7.21 21.48 -14.18
C PRO A 887 -7.39 22.94 -13.78
N ILE A 888 -8.46 23.57 -14.31
CA ILE A 888 -8.80 24.96 -14.02
C ILE A 888 -10.01 25.01 -13.07
N ALA A 889 -9.86 25.71 -11.95
CA ALA A 889 -10.90 25.86 -10.94
C ALA A 889 -12.23 26.35 -11.51
N GLY A 890 -13.31 25.63 -11.19
CA GLY A 890 -14.66 25.91 -11.65
C GLY A 890 -14.93 25.64 -13.14
N MET A 891 -13.93 25.19 -13.91
CA MET A 891 -14.07 25.00 -15.37
C MET A 891 -13.97 23.55 -15.80
N ASP A 892 -12.87 22.86 -15.45
CA ASP A 892 -12.58 21.55 -16.05
C ASP A 892 -11.78 20.59 -15.16
N GLY A 893 -11.57 19.38 -15.69
CA GLY A 893 -10.84 18.32 -15.01
C GLY A 893 -11.39 17.99 -13.62
N THR A 894 -10.49 17.70 -12.69
CA THR A 894 -10.80 17.40 -11.29
C THR A 894 -11.22 18.61 -10.47
N LEU A 895 -11.07 19.84 -10.98
CA LEU A 895 -11.49 21.07 -10.32
C LEU A 895 -12.79 21.67 -10.88
N LYS A 896 -13.41 21.01 -11.87
CA LYS A 896 -14.63 21.50 -12.55
C LYS A 896 -15.77 21.89 -11.60
N ASN A 897 -15.84 21.27 -10.42
CA ASN A 897 -16.89 21.46 -9.43
C ASN A 897 -16.40 22.12 -8.13
N ARG A 898 -15.11 22.49 -8.04
CA ARG A 898 -14.51 23.14 -6.87
C ARG A 898 -14.27 24.62 -7.13
N LEU A 899 -14.26 25.42 -6.06
CA LEU A 899 -13.93 26.85 -6.11
C LEU A 899 -14.79 27.71 -7.06
N LYS A 900 -15.99 27.24 -7.42
CA LYS A 900 -16.97 28.04 -8.17
C LYS A 900 -17.37 29.28 -7.36
N ASP A 901 -17.62 30.38 -8.07
CA ASP A 901 -18.05 31.65 -7.47
C ASP A 901 -17.07 32.23 -6.43
N THR A 902 -15.80 31.81 -6.49
CA THR A 902 -14.68 32.37 -5.71
C THR A 902 -13.73 33.17 -6.62
N PRO A 903 -12.84 34.02 -6.07
CA PRO A 903 -11.78 34.67 -6.85
C PRO A 903 -10.78 33.72 -7.51
N ALA A 904 -10.76 32.44 -7.12
CA ALA A 904 -9.92 31.42 -7.74
C ALA A 904 -10.56 30.80 -9.00
N ALA A 905 -11.87 31.00 -9.24
CA ALA A 905 -12.56 30.47 -10.40
C ALA A 905 -11.98 31.04 -11.71
N ASN A 906 -11.71 30.16 -12.68
CA ASN A 906 -11.04 30.49 -13.95
C ASN A 906 -9.63 31.09 -13.80
N ASN A 907 -8.99 30.92 -12.64
CA ASN A 907 -7.69 31.52 -12.30
C ASN A 907 -6.72 30.47 -11.75
N LEU A 908 -7.14 29.62 -10.81
CA LEU A 908 -6.30 28.53 -10.30
C LEU A 908 -6.14 27.43 -11.36
N HIS A 909 -4.89 27.19 -11.76
CA HIS A 909 -4.45 26.06 -12.57
C HIS A 909 -3.68 25.10 -11.66
N ALA A 910 -4.29 23.98 -11.28
CA ALA A 910 -3.71 23.11 -10.25
C ALA A 910 -4.04 21.64 -10.43
N LYS A 911 -3.10 20.78 -10.03
CA LYS A 911 -3.31 19.34 -9.91
C LYS A 911 -3.81 19.02 -8.51
N THR A 912 -4.86 18.20 -8.46
CA THR A 912 -5.40 17.57 -7.24
C THR A 912 -4.77 16.19 -7.00
N GLY A 913 -4.83 15.73 -5.76
CA GLY A 913 -4.60 14.32 -5.42
C GLY A 913 -5.42 13.91 -4.21
N SER A 914 -5.98 12.69 -4.26
CA SER A 914 -6.69 12.08 -3.14
C SER A 914 -6.40 10.58 -3.08
N MET A 915 -6.23 10.09 -1.86
CA MET A 915 -6.20 8.68 -1.46
C MET A 915 -6.69 8.62 0.00
N THR A 916 -6.99 7.44 0.53
CA THR A 916 -7.35 7.27 1.95
C THR A 916 -6.37 8.00 2.89
N GLY A 917 -6.84 9.02 3.63
CA GLY A 917 -6.02 9.79 4.56
C GLY A 917 -4.98 10.72 3.91
N VAL A 918 -5.08 11.01 2.62
CA VAL A 918 -4.19 11.90 1.85
C VAL A 918 -5.03 12.84 0.98
N ASN A 919 -4.79 14.15 1.03
CA ASN A 919 -5.46 15.12 0.16
C ASN A 919 -4.48 16.24 -0.23
N THR A 920 -4.29 16.49 -1.52
CA THR A 920 -3.26 17.39 -2.03
C THR A 920 -3.77 18.29 -3.17
N LEU A 921 -3.22 19.50 -3.24
CA LEU A 921 -3.50 20.49 -4.29
C LEU A 921 -2.28 21.38 -4.53
N SER A 922 -1.75 21.39 -5.75
CA SER A 922 -0.57 22.22 -6.09
C SER A 922 -0.69 22.82 -7.50
N GLY A 923 -0.27 24.08 -7.66
CA GLY A 923 -0.39 24.79 -8.93
C GLY A 923 -0.06 26.27 -8.87
N TYR A 924 -0.61 27.03 -9.84
CA TYR A 924 -0.40 28.47 -10.02
C TYR A 924 -1.73 29.22 -9.98
N PHE A 925 -1.69 30.48 -9.56
CA PHE A 925 -2.77 31.44 -9.76
C PHE A 925 -2.24 32.88 -9.64
N THR A 926 -3.05 33.86 -10.04
CA THR A 926 -2.77 35.28 -9.83
C THR A 926 -3.64 35.81 -8.70
N ALA A 927 -3.04 36.37 -7.65
CA ALA A 927 -3.77 36.99 -6.55
C ALA A 927 -4.44 38.30 -7.00
N LYS A 928 -5.38 38.82 -6.20
CA LYS A 928 -6.08 40.08 -6.48
C LYS A 928 -5.11 41.28 -6.56
N SER A 929 -4.01 41.23 -5.83
CA SER A 929 -2.88 42.16 -5.91
C SER A 929 -2.23 42.26 -7.31
N GLY A 930 -2.45 41.24 -8.16
CA GLY A 930 -1.76 41.04 -9.43
C GLY A 930 -0.52 40.15 -9.33
N GLU A 931 -0.15 39.74 -8.11
CA GLU A 931 1.00 38.87 -7.85
C GLU A 931 0.74 37.43 -8.30
N LYS A 932 1.71 36.84 -9.01
CA LYS A 932 1.66 35.44 -9.43
C LYS A 932 2.20 34.54 -8.32
N LEU A 933 1.40 33.56 -7.92
CA LEU A 933 1.70 32.69 -6.79
C LEU A 933 1.80 31.23 -7.22
N ILE A 934 2.74 30.52 -6.60
CA ILE A 934 2.78 29.07 -6.52
C ILE A 934 2.20 28.65 -5.18
N VAL A 935 1.39 27.61 -5.20
CA VAL A 935 0.86 26.97 -3.99
C VAL A 935 1.06 25.46 -4.06
N SER A 936 1.41 24.87 -2.92
CA SER A 936 1.41 23.43 -2.72
C SER A 936 0.86 23.14 -1.33
N ILE A 937 -0.26 22.42 -1.25
CA ILE A 937 -0.96 22.04 -0.01
C ILE A 937 -1.03 20.52 0.03
N MET A 938 -0.56 19.93 1.12
CA MET A 938 -0.54 18.49 1.33
C MET A 938 -1.03 18.15 2.74
N PHE A 939 -2.16 17.45 2.83
CA PHE A 939 -2.71 16.92 4.07
C PHE A 939 -2.54 15.41 4.11
N ASN A 940 -1.96 14.88 5.18
CA ASN A 940 -1.73 13.46 5.42
C ASN A 940 -2.14 13.09 6.85
N GLY A 941 -2.67 11.89 7.05
CA GLY A 941 -2.88 11.30 8.38
C GLY A 941 -4.26 11.51 8.99
N TYR A 942 -5.23 12.07 8.26
CA TYR A 942 -6.61 12.10 8.73
C TYR A 942 -7.25 10.71 8.66
N VAL A 943 -8.07 10.37 9.66
CA VAL A 943 -8.74 9.07 9.79
C VAL A 943 -10.16 9.12 9.22
N GLU A 944 -10.81 10.28 9.31
CA GLU A 944 -12.19 10.54 8.88
C GLU A 944 -12.26 11.90 8.15
N ASP A 945 -13.34 12.12 7.41
CA ASP A 945 -13.73 13.40 6.80
C ASP A 945 -12.76 13.99 5.76
N GLU A 946 -12.58 13.30 4.63
CA GLU A 946 -11.86 13.83 3.46
C GLU A 946 -12.47 15.15 2.95
N GLU A 947 -13.79 15.32 3.10
CA GLU A 947 -14.51 16.50 2.63
C GLU A 947 -14.04 17.76 3.38
N LEU A 948 -13.90 17.68 4.71
CA LEU A 948 -13.34 18.75 5.52
C LEU A 948 -11.99 19.25 5.00
N PHE A 949 -11.07 18.33 4.70
CA PHE A 949 -9.73 18.71 4.19
C PHE A 949 -9.78 19.29 2.78
N THR A 950 -10.73 18.85 1.95
CA THR A 950 -11.02 19.47 0.65
C THR A 950 -11.54 20.90 0.83
N GLN A 951 -12.44 21.12 1.78
CA GLN A 951 -12.98 22.44 2.11
C GLN A 951 -11.89 23.36 2.68
N MET A 952 -11.00 22.87 3.54
CA MET A 952 -9.86 23.62 4.06
C MET A 952 -8.91 24.06 2.94
N GLN A 953 -8.60 23.19 1.97
CA GLN A 953 -7.84 23.59 0.78
C GLN A 953 -8.54 24.73 0.04
N ASP A 954 -9.84 24.58 -0.23
CA ASP A 954 -10.60 25.57 -0.99
C ASP A 954 -10.67 26.92 -0.25
N GLN A 955 -10.79 26.91 1.08
CA GLN A 955 -10.72 28.11 1.93
C GLN A 955 -9.35 28.80 1.85
N ILE A 956 -8.25 28.04 1.98
CA ILE A 956 -6.89 28.56 1.86
C ILE A 956 -6.72 29.20 0.48
N ILE A 957 -7.06 28.50 -0.60
CA ILE A 957 -6.97 29.02 -1.96
C ILE A 957 -7.80 30.30 -2.15
N THR A 958 -9.02 30.34 -1.60
CA THR A 958 -9.89 31.53 -1.70
C THR A 958 -9.28 32.73 -1.01
N ILE A 959 -8.66 32.56 0.16
CA ILE A 959 -7.92 33.60 0.87
C ILE A 959 -6.75 34.08 0.02
N LEU A 960 -5.96 33.14 -0.50
CA LEU A 960 -4.79 33.46 -1.32
C LEU A 960 -5.15 34.23 -2.59
N ALA A 961 -6.20 33.79 -3.30
CA ALA A 961 -6.68 34.47 -4.51
C ALA A 961 -7.25 35.87 -4.22
N SER A 962 -7.71 36.11 -2.99
CA SER A 962 -8.24 37.41 -2.54
C SER A 962 -7.18 38.36 -1.98
N TYR A 963 -5.93 37.89 -1.83
CA TYR A 963 -4.85 38.66 -1.22
C TYR A 963 -4.50 39.90 -2.06
N GLU A 964 -4.36 41.04 -1.38
CA GLU A 964 -4.15 42.39 -1.95
C GLU A 964 -2.74 42.91 -1.72
#